data_AF-A0A3D1TII8-F1
#
_entry.id   AF-A0A3D1TII8-F1
#
_cell.length_a   1.000
_cell.length_b   1.000
_cell.length_c   1.000
_cell.angle_alpha   90.00
_cell.angle_beta   90.00
_cell.angle_gamma   90.00
#
_symmetry.space_group_name_H-M   'P 1'
#
loop_
_entity.id
_entity.type
_entity.pdbx_description
1 polymer ?
#
loop_
_entity_poly.entity_id
_entity_poly.type
_entity_poly.pdbx_seq_one_letter_code
_entity_poly.pdbx_strand_id
1 'polypeptide(L)'
;MTFFRSISLPIQVCRFRRWLFLGLLHSLFVSGVAVGVGEESLDGFACLDLPVSQPGPVDEYRIHPDGGLIYDPIRREAEATGQLVRVEPGNRQLVTLELGAGLRAWAKAPQRIDAYGVAEIPYRLEWVEGSEPRFPVAVEAVAFEEPERRNGRDLFDLALPGRIDLDVRYLGSVTAHLIPGARNNIRPDMLDEPGAYPGFARGPLVRSGVIEAGDLVWFRFRVRNTGDTILKPEGFGGCQFYPLLKKRDASGEWGEAGGSYNLYVRELESLYPGESRDIWVHCTGSYPGYSGSGAAETPQGFGLTPGAYQFHFRMTYRCYETDEVFLNIWDGPVGYHWEMPFLVEEQPRQVSVSEGRRLYSHTDQGPRITRFVHTLEEFMTAFDCHLQAPETGHGIEGVLHLQVAPWTREIVFKVITTDPLAVRTAAMPVEIGLDALSLALDPDPSLYVIQEGLWHPVIASQSMADMRANVQIGPFPERHIPERMREMIDCGVNVVATTGMPWLYDDRDAPRSNYQGDAYKYSLEVARKEGLRVFGWGSYPFDRATVLPIAEWISGGSFPVGERTLGGAMIGMAEPNLPLANAVLWGYQARRWGDLYFQSGSGICPIDVEDTRGWLRQDIQIRYPMGDGVTKLFQGWLRKKYIDLDRLNLVWGSDFADWGEIRPEAGQVTNRFGHQYEYTDPDHPFHDWNLPVLDWDIFRTELRLRNYRDVLSVFREEVPNAVISVRTEGGNVLVAGLDPQSPNAHFRHIYYSQRRCGLIAEVVQSEPGLVRVHSDYTTMPYTPSEIRFLTRTAVAQGVVPCFFPQFNNMRDIAINARYGTEYGVHYNLPEGRKGMMMHVLLALYPWFKATYEEGGVPGILWEDYQCDGFATATQKREMRYFRQALERVLNRPESLDLRRVEEGAGDPDGVVSGEVRPCYVVEEGAGYDGVEASDE
;
A
#
# COMPACT_ATOMS: atom_id res chain seq x y z
N MET A 1 29.45 -8.03 -64.59
CA MET A 1 30.02 -9.36 -64.25
C MET A 1 29.87 -9.58 -62.75
N THR A 2 28.72 -10.16 -62.37
CA THR A 2 28.50 -11.32 -61.46
C THR A 2 29.78 -12.09 -61.05
N PHE A 3 29.99 -12.69 -59.86
CA PHE A 3 29.18 -13.00 -58.66
C PHE A 3 30.11 -13.52 -57.51
N PHE A 4 29.56 -13.64 -56.28
CA PHE A 4 30.10 -14.05 -54.96
C PHE A 4 31.05 -15.28 -54.93
N ARG A 5 32.18 -15.32 -54.19
CA ARG A 5 32.49 -15.29 -52.73
C ARG A 5 32.01 -16.51 -51.91
N SER A 6 33.03 -17.22 -51.41
CA SER A 6 33.06 -18.53 -50.74
C SER A 6 32.74 -18.50 -49.25
N ILE A 7 31.98 -19.50 -48.81
CA ILE A 7 31.68 -19.84 -47.40
C ILE A 7 32.75 -20.82 -46.88
N SER A 8 33.20 -20.62 -45.65
CA SER A 8 33.87 -21.63 -44.82
C SER A 8 33.14 -21.75 -43.47
N LEU A 9 32.57 -22.93 -43.22
CA LEU A 9 32.05 -23.40 -41.92
C LEU A 9 33.23 -23.57 -40.93
N PRO A 10 33.09 -23.33 -39.60
CA PRO A 10 32.26 -24.16 -38.72
C PRO A 10 31.77 -23.51 -37.40
N ILE A 11 30.46 -23.17 -37.24
CA ILE A 11 29.84 -22.83 -35.93
C ILE A 11 28.37 -23.30 -35.88
N GLN A 12 28.07 -24.56 -36.25
CA GLN A 12 26.72 -25.10 -36.12
C GLN A 12 26.61 -26.42 -35.33
N VAL A 13 27.71 -26.99 -34.86
CA VAL A 13 27.68 -28.27 -34.12
C VAL A 13 27.47 -28.09 -32.61
N CYS A 14 27.71 -26.89 -32.04
CA CYS A 14 27.48 -26.65 -30.61
C CYS A 14 26.05 -26.17 -30.27
N ARG A 15 25.34 -25.51 -31.19
CA ARG A 15 23.94 -25.07 -30.97
C ARG A 15 22.92 -26.21 -31.10
N PHE A 16 23.24 -27.25 -31.86
CA PHE A 16 22.37 -28.42 -32.04
C PHE A 16 22.37 -29.37 -30.82
N ARG A 17 23.46 -29.40 -30.02
CA ARG A 17 23.51 -30.18 -28.78
C ARG A 17 22.63 -29.62 -27.66
N ARG A 18 22.41 -28.31 -27.59
CA ARG A 18 21.52 -27.67 -26.59
C ARG A 18 20.03 -27.97 -26.86
N TRP A 19 19.63 -27.98 -28.14
CA TRP A 19 18.27 -28.38 -28.55
C TRP A 19 18.03 -29.90 -28.42
N LEU A 20 19.05 -30.74 -28.65
CA LEU A 20 18.92 -32.18 -28.41
C LEU A 20 18.86 -32.53 -26.91
N PHE A 21 19.45 -31.72 -26.03
CA PHE A 21 19.41 -31.93 -24.57
C PHE A 21 18.04 -31.57 -23.98
N LEU A 22 17.41 -30.49 -24.46
CA LEU A 22 16.01 -30.16 -24.15
C LEU A 22 15.03 -31.20 -24.72
N GLY A 23 15.30 -31.72 -25.92
CA GLY A 23 14.53 -32.84 -26.50
C GLY A 23 14.71 -34.18 -25.78
N LEU A 24 15.87 -34.44 -25.16
CA LEU A 24 16.12 -35.67 -24.37
C LEU A 24 15.56 -35.59 -22.94
N LEU A 25 15.51 -34.40 -22.34
CA LEU A 25 14.75 -34.16 -21.11
C LEU A 25 13.25 -34.35 -21.36
N HIS A 26 12.76 -33.91 -22.52
CA HIS A 26 11.38 -34.18 -22.93
C HIS A 26 11.10 -35.68 -23.08
N SER A 27 12.02 -36.49 -23.62
CA SER A 27 11.80 -37.95 -23.72
C SER A 27 12.00 -38.73 -22.41
N LEU A 28 12.76 -38.21 -21.45
CA LEU A 28 12.84 -38.78 -20.09
C LEU A 28 11.62 -38.45 -19.22
N PHE A 29 10.93 -37.34 -19.49
CA PHE A 29 9.66 -36.99 -18.82
C PHE A 29 8.40 -37.52 -19.55
N VAL A 30 8.48 -37.76 -20.87
CA VAL A 30 7.35 -38.29 -21.69
C VAL A 30 7.27 -39.82 -21.67
N SER A 31 8.31 -40.55 -21.20
CA SER A 31 8.09 -41.94 -20.79
C SER A 31 7.34 -41.92 -19.46
N GLY A 32 6.02 -42.18 -19.54
CA GLY A 32 5.12 -42.33 -18.40
C GLY A 32 5.56 -43.43 -17.43
N VAL A 33 6.59 -43.14 -16.64
CA VAL A 33 6.62 -43.57 -15.25
C VAL A 33 5.57 -42.70 -14.61
N ALA A 34 4.34 -43.24 -14.56
CA ALA A 34 3.48 -42.97 -13.44
C ALA A 34 4.34 -43.20 -12.20
N VAL A 35 4.89 -42.13 -11.65
CA VAL A 35 5.32 -42.11 -10.26
C VAL A 35 4.07 -42.57 -9.55
N GLY A 36 4.10 -43.80 -9.06
CA GLY A 36 3.00 -44.32 -8.29
C GLY A 36 2.62 -43.27 -7.27
N VAL A 37 1.32 -43.04 -7.11
CA VAL A 37 0.74 -42.32 -5.98
C VAL A 37 1.07 -43.13 -4.72
N GLY A 38 2.36 -43.17 -4.37
CA GLY A 38 2.90 -43.65 -3.12
C GLY A 38 3.03 -42.43 -2.24
N GLU A 39 2.53 -42.56 -1.01
CA GLU A 39 2.64 -41.63 0.12
C GLU A 39 3.33 -40.30 -0.22
N GLU A 40 2.54 -39.22 -0.32
CA GLU A 40 3.04 -37.86 -0.49
C GLU A 40 4.22 -37.62 0.46
N SER A 41 5.43 -37.47 -0.09
CA SER A 41 6.65 -37.40 0.73
C SER A 41 6.53 -36.27 1.76
N LEU A 42 6.74 -36.63 3.03
CA LEU A 42 6.83 -35.73 4.18
C LEU A 42 8.29 -35.27 4.43
N ASP A 43 9.18 -35.49 3.45
CA ASP A 43 10.56 -35.04 3.51
C ASP A 43 10.63 -33.50 3.51
N GLY A 44 11.49 -32.94 4.35
CA GLY A 44 11.67 -31.49 4.47
C GLY A 44 10.69 -30.77 5.40
N PHE A 45 9.72 -31.46 6.03
CA PHE A 45 8.98 -30.92 7.17
C PHE A 45 9.76 -31.12 8.48
N ALA A 46 9.98 -30.06 9.25
CA ALA A 46 10.77 -30.07 10.48
C ALA A 46 9.93 -30.48 11.70
N CYS A 47 8.62 -30.25 11.66
CA CYS A 47 7.70 -30.51 12.76
C CYS A 47 8.10 -29.82 14.06
N LEU A 48 8.43 -28.52 13.97
CA LEU A 48 8.93 -27.75 15.11
C LEU A 48 7.93 -27.70 16.28
N ASP A 49 8.48 -27.62 17.49
CA ASP A 49 7.73 -27.41 18.74
C ASP A 49 7.90 -25.97 19.21
N LEU A 50 6.83 -25.19 19.09
CA LEU A 50 6.75 -23.84 19.62
C LEU A 50 5.79 -23.80 20.82
N PRO A 51 6.06 -22.98 21.84
CA PRO A 51 5.20 -22.88 23.01
C PRO A 51 3.88 -22.19 22.66
N VAL A 52 2.79 -22.64 23.29
CA VAL A 52 1.51 -21.96 23.25
C VAL A 52 1.62 -20.66 24.05
N SER A 53 1.19 -19.55 23.45
CA SER A 53 1.20 -18.24 24.08
C SER A 53 0.20 -18.18 25.23
N GLN A 54 0.64 -17.69 26.38
CA GLN A 54 -0.25 -17.39 27.50
C GLN A 54 -0.86 -15.99 27.34
N PRO A 55 -2.07 -15.73 27.87
CA PRO A 55 -2.65 -14.40 27.85
C PRO A 55 -1.80 -13.39 28.63
N GLY A 56 -1.74 -12.13 28.18
CA GLY A 56 -0.95 -11.07 28.85
C GLY A 56 -1.59 -9.68 28.76
N PRO A 57 -1.38 -8.78 29.73
CA PRO A 57 -1.89 -7.40 29.66
C PRO A 57 -1.19 -6.60 28.56
N VAL A 58 -1.83 -5.53 28.08
CA VAL A 58 -1.31 -4.63 27.03
C VAL A 58 -1.38 -3.18 27.52
N ASP A 59 -0.47 -2.32 27.07
CA ASP A 59 -0.50 -0.90 27.36
C ASP A 59 -1.64 -0.24 26.59
N GLU A 60 -2.62 0.26 27.32
CA GLU A 60 -3.85 0.81 26.75
C GLU A 60 -3.73 2.32 26.46
N TYR A 61 -4.53 2.79 25.51
CA TYR A 61 -4.87 4.19 25.39
C TYR A 61 -5.91 4.56 26.44
N ARG A 62 -5.70 5.71 27.09
CA ARG A 62 -6.52 6.15 28.23
C ARG A 62 -7.82 6.76 27.75
N ILE A 63 -8.83 6.72 28.63
CA ILE A 63 -10.08 7.46 28.46
C ILE A 63 -10.02 8.69 29.39
N HIS A 64 -10.16 9.88 28.81
CA HIS A 64 -10.24 11.14 29.53
C HIS A 64 -11.51 11.19 30.41
N PRO A 65 -11.53 11.95 31.53
CA PRO A 65 -12.72 12.05 32.39
C PRO A 65 -14.01 12.52 31.71
N ASP A 66 -13.94 13.26 30.61
CA ASP A 66 -15.12 13.63 29.79
C ASP A 66 -15.64 12.47 28.91
N GLY A 67 -14.91 11.35 28.90
CA GLY A 67 -15.26 10.13 28.22
C GLY A 67 -14.51 9.88 26.91
N GLY A 68 -13.76 10.85 26.37
CA GLY A 68 -13.06 10.70 25.08
C GLY A 68 -11.73 9.93 25.17
N LEU A 69 -11.32 9.31 24.06
CA LEU A 69 -10.05 8.61 23.88
C LEU A 69 -8.88 9.61 23.88
N ILE A 70 -7.82 9.28 24.61
CA ILE A 70 -6.53 9.98 24.56
C ILE A 70 -5.62 9.17 23.65
N TYR A 71 -5.45 9.62 22.41
CA TYR A 71 -4.53 9.02 21.44
C TYR A 71 -3.23 9.84 21.41
N ASP A 72 -2.25 9.40 22.22
CA ASP A 72 -1.00 10.11 22.52
C ASP A 72 0.29 9.35 22.12
N PRO A 73 0.39 8.71 20.93
CA PRO A 73 1.55 7.89 20.59
C PRO A 73 2.84 8.71 20.39
N ILE A 74 2.73 9.93 19.86
CA ILE A 74 3.89 10.79 19.56
C ILE A 74 4.57 11.22 20.86
N ARG A 75 3.78 11.64 21.85
CA ARG A 75 4.29 11.98 23.17
C ARG A 75 4.94 10.78 23.85
N ARG A 76 4.30 9.60 23.83
CA ARG A 76 4.87 8.38 24.44
C ARG A 76 6.25 8.06 23.87
N GLU A 77 6.40 8.09 22.55
CA GLU A 77 7.68 7.88 21.88
C GLU A 77 8.68 8.98 22.22
N ALA A 78 8.26 10.25 22.21
CA ALA A 78 9.13 11.38 22.50
C ALA A 78 9.64 11.41 23.96
N GLU A 79 8.82 10.98 24.92
CA GLU A 79 9.22 10.79 26.31
C GLU A 79 10.22 9.64 26.45
N ALA A 80 9.99 8.52 25.76
CA ALA A 80 10.88 7.36 25.79
C ALA A 80 12.25 7.63 25.14
N THR A 81 12.29 8.47 24.10
CA THR A 81 13.50 8.75 23.32
C THR A 81 14.20 10.06 23.69
N GLY A 82 13.59 10.88 24.56
CA GLY A 82 14.10 12.20 24.91
C GLY A 82 13.93 13.26 23.80
N GLN A 83 13.09 13.01 22.80
CA GLN A 83 12.75 13.96 21.74
C GLN A 83 11.69 15.00 22.17
N LEU A 84 11.13 14.86 23.38
CA LEU A 84 10.20 15.81 23.95
C LEU A 84 10.93 17.12 24.32
N VAL A 85 10.62 18.21 23.62
CA VAL A 85 11.29 19.49 23.81
C VAL A 85 10.61 20.31 24.91
N ARG A 86 11.18 20.26 26.11
CA ARG A 86 10.76 21.08 27.25
C ARG A 86 11.51 22.41 27.27
N VAL A 87 10.87 23.45 26.75
CA VAL A 87 11.48 24.79 26.71
C VAL A 87 11.21 25.56 27.99
N GLU A 88 12.24 26.19 28.55
CA GLU A 88 12.10 27.11 29.69
C GLU A 88 11.06 28.21 29.42
N PRO A 89 10.24 28.62 30.41
CA PRO A 89 9.13 29.55 30.17
C PRO A 89 9.50 30.87 29.48
N GLY A 90 10.74 31.37 29.67
CA GLY A 90 11.23 32.62 29.07
C GLY A 90 11.57 32.55 27.57
N ASN A 91 11.68 31.34 27.01
CA ASN A 91 12.01 31.10 25.59
C ASN A 91 10.78 30.66 24.77
N ARG A 92 9.59 30.89 25.32
CA ARG A 92 8.32 30.62 24.67
C ARG A 92 7.68 31.92 24.21
N GLN A 93 7.13 31.93 23.00
CA GLN A 93 6.27 33.00 22.55
C GLN A 93 4.85 32.78 23.08
N LEU A 94 4.20 33.84 23.55
CA LEU A 94 2.82 33.82 24.05
C LEU A 94 1.91 34.42 22.98
N VAL A 95 0.84 33.70 22.64
CA VAL A 95 -0.26 34.23 21.85
C VAL A 95 -1.54 34.26 22.69
N THR A 96 -2.42 35.19 22.36
CA THR A 96 -3.77 35.29 22.94
C THR A 96 -4.78 35.38 21.81
N LEU A 97 -5.86 34.62 21.92
CA LEU A 97 -7.02 34.68 21.05
C LEU A 97 -8.26 35.08 21.84
N GLU A 98 -9.09 35.92 21.25
CA GLU A 98 -10.40 36.29 21.76
C GLU A 98 -11.48 35.85 20.76
N LEU A 99 -12.40 34.99 21.21
CA LEU A 99 -13.41 34.36 20.34
C LEU A 99 -14.80 34.99 20.48
N GLY A 100 -14.94 35.98 21.36
CA GLY A 100 -16.23 36.59 21.72
C GLY A 100 -16.89 35.90 22.90
N ALA A 101 -18.02 36.45 23.37
CA ALA A 101 -18.80 35.94 24.52
C ALA A 101 -18.00 35.76 25.84
N GLY A 102 -16.88 36.47 25.98
CA GLY A 102 -16.00 36.37 27.16
C GLY A 102 -15.03 35.19 27.13
N LEU A 103 -14.99 34.36 26.07
CA LEU A 103 -14.02 33.28 25.91
C LEU A 103 -12.70 33.82 25.36
N ARG A 104 -11.62 33.54 26.10
CA ARG A 104 -10.25 33.86 25.76
C ARG A 104 -9.41 32.59 25.81
N ALA A 105 -8.43 32.50 24.94
CA ALA A 105 -7.41 31.46 24.99
C ALA A 105 -6.03 32.08 24.97
N TRP A 106 -5.09 31.45 25.66
CA TRP A 106 -3.68 31.69 25.43
C TRP A 106 -2.93 30.39 25.19
N ALA A 107 -1.85 30.47 24.43
CA ALA A 107 -0.95 29.35 24.18
C ALA A 107 0.50 29.82 24.16
N LYS A 108 1.40 28.89 24.50
CA LYS A 108 2.84 29.13 24.48
C LYS A 108 3.56 28.10 23.64
N ALA A 109 4.25 28.52 22.59
CA ALA A 109 5.07 27.65 21.75
C ALA A 109 6.55 28.02 21.85
N PRO A 110 7.47 27.08 21.57
CA PRO A 110 8.89 27.39 21.44
C PRO A 110 9.15 28.35 20.27
N GLN A 111 10.22 29.14 20.36
CA GLN A 111 10.72 29.94 19.23
C GLN A 111 11.63 29.14 18.30
N ARG A 112 12.22 28.06 18.82
CA ARG A 112 13.11 27.15 18.09
C ARG A 112 12.87 25.71 18.53
N ILE A 113 12.89 24.79 17.58
CA ILE A 113 12.76 23.35 17.80
C ILE A 113 13.51 22.61 16.70
N ASP A 114 14.03 21.41 16.96
CA ASP A 114 14.66 20.61 15.91
C ASP A 114 13.61 19.88 15.06
N ALA A 115 13.93 19.64 13.79
CA ALA A 115 13.09 18.87 12.88
C ALA A 115 12.71 17.51 13.49
N TYR A 116 11.43 17.14 13.36
CA TYR A 116 10.84 15.94 13.96
C TYR A 116 10.82 15.88 15.49
N GLY A 117 11.28 16.95 16.18
CA GLY A 117 11.07 17.13 17.61
C GLY A 117 9.60 17.39 17.94
N VAL A 118 9.24 17.15 19.20
CA VAL A 118 7.87 17.32 19.70
C VAL A 118 7.79 18.55 20.60
N ALA A 119 7.02 19.55 20.17
CA ALA A 119 6.80 20.79 20.91
C ALA A 119 5.69 20.60 21.96
N GLU A 120 6.00 20.92 23.22
CA GLU A 120 4.96 21.15 24.23
C GLU A 120 4.33 22.53 24.02
N ILE A 121 3.02 22.57 23.80
CA ILE A 121 2.24 23.79 23.64
C ILE A 121 1.19 23.85 24.76
N PRO A 122 1.56 24.37 25.95
CA PRO A 122 0.59 24.63 26.99
C PRO A 122 -0.39 25.69 26.54
N TYR A 123 -1.65 25.45 26.83
CA TYR A 123 -2.72 26.39 26.58
C TYR A 123 -3.62 26.52 27.80
N ARG A 124 -4.39 27.59 27.81
CA ARG A 124 -5.53 27.75 28.71
C ARG A 124 -6.68 28.40 27.98
N LEU A 125 -7.86 27.83 28.17
CA LEU A 125 -9.14 28.46 27.89
C LEU A 125 -9.60 29.12 29.18
N GLU A 126 -10.07 30.37 29.11
CA GLU A 126 -10.65 31.08 30.23
C GLU A 126 -11.85 31.90 29.79
N TRP A 127 -12.85 32.01 30.65
CA TRP A 127 -14.02 32.83 30.38
C TRP A 127 -14.43 33.67 31.59
N VAL A 128 -15.18 34.73 31.31
CA VAL A 128 -15.61 35.66 32.36
C VAL A 128 -16.68 35.01 33.23
N GLU A 129 -16.60 35.22 34.54
CA GLU A 129 -17.66 34.78 35.46
C GLU A 129 -19.03 35.36 35.04
N GLY A 130 -20.02 34.48 34.89
CA GLY A 130 -21.34 34.84 34.34
C GLY A 130 -21.46 34.78 32.81
N SER A 131 -20.39 34.46 32.08
CA SER A 131 -20.49 34.00 30.68
C SER A 131 -20.77 32.49 30.63
N GLU A 132 -21.61 32.07 29.68
CA GLU A 132 -21.92 30.66 29.41
C GLU A 132 -21.32 30.27 28.06
N PRO A 133 -20.01 29.97 27.97
CA PRO A 133 -19.43 29.44 26.74
C PRO A 133 -20.13 28.13 26.36
N ARG A 134 -20.50 28.01 25.08
CA ARG A 134 -21.10 26.79 24.55
C ARG A 134 -20.01 25.78 24.24
N PHE A 135 -20.14 24.60 24.82
CA PHE A 135 -19.32 23.43 24.51
C PHE A 135 -20.04 22.51 23.51
N PRO A 136 -19.32 21.71 22.70
CA PRO A 136 -17.87 21.49 22.74
C PRO A 136 -17.00 22.66 22.23
N VAL A 137 -15.77 22.71 22.72
CA VAL A 137 -14.70 23.63 22.24
C VAL A 137 -13.45 22.81 21.99
N ALA A 138 -12.83 22.98 20.83
CA ALA A 138 -11.55 22.36 20.52
C ALA A 138 -10.40 23.36 20.52
N VAL A 139 -9.23 22.87 20.89
CA VAL A 139 -7.96 23.58 20.81
C VAL A 139 -7.03 22.76 19.95
N GLU A 140 -6.49 23.36 18.91
CA GLU A 140 -5.67 22.68 17.91
C GLU A 140 -4.36 23.43 17.68
N ALA A 141 -3.30 22.69 17.41
CA ALA A 141 -2.04 23.22 16.91
C ALA A 141 -1.62 22.45 15.66
N VAL A 142 -1.27 23.17 14.60
CA VAL A 142 -0.82 22.57 13.33
C VAL A 142 0.51 23.16 12.87
N ALA A 143 1.31 22.34 12.20
CA ALA A 143 2.62 22.70 11.66
C ALA A 143 2.70 22.61 10.12
N PHE A 144 1.61 22.21 9.45
CA PHE A 144 1.56 21.99 8.00
C PHE A 144 1.09 23.20 7.20
N GLU A 145 0.45 24.17 7.86
CA GLU A 145 -0.12 25.33 7.16
C GLU A 145 0.98 26.23 6.59
N GLU A 146 0.85 26.56 5.30
CA GLU A 146 1.81 27.40 4.59
C GLU A 146 1.38 28.87 4.72
N PRO A 147 2.20 29.77 5.32
CA PRO A 147 1.82 31.15 5.62
C PRO A 147 1.30 31.91 4.40
N GLU A 148 1.91 31.68 3.23
CA GLU A 148 1.58 32.35 1.97
C GLU A 148 0.22 31.91 1.43
N ARG A 149 -0.15 30.64 1.64
CA ARG A 149 -1.43 30.09 1.19
C ARG A 149 -2.55 30.40 2.19
N ARG A 150 -2.25 30.38 3.49
CA ARG A 150 -3.18 30.83 4.55
C ARG A 150 -3.48 32.32 4.42
N ASN A 151 -2.46 33.13 4.14
CA ASN A 151 -2.55 34.58 3.94
C ASN A 151 -3.28 35.30 5.10
N GLY A 152 -2.92 34.94 6.33
CA GLY A 152 -3.49 35.55 7.54
C GLY A 152 -4.95 35.21 7.83
N ARG A 153 -5.58 34.32 7.07
CA ARG A 153 -6.97 33.91 7.27
C ARG A 153 -7.10 32.93 8.44
N ASP A 154 -8.22 33.02 9.14
CA ASP A 154 -8.68 32.00 10.07
C ASP A 154 -9.30 30.86 9.28
N LEU A 155 -8.65 29.70 9.24
CA LEU A 155 -9.07 28.54 8.47
C LEU A 155 -9.27 27.34 9.38
N PHE A 156 -10.29 26.53 9.05
CA PHE A 156 -10.42 25.19 9.58
C PHE A 156 -9.56 24.23 8.74
N ASP A 157 -9.32 23.03 9.25
CA ASP A 157 -8.91 21.90 8.42
C ASP A 157 -9.77 20.68 8.71
N LEU A 158 -9.62 19.64 7.90
CA LEU A 158 -10.51 18.49 7.94
C LEU A 158 -10.41 17.64 9.22
N ALA A 159 -9.39 17.81 10.07
CA ALA A 159 -9.40 17.16 11.37
C ALA A 159 -10.53 17.68 12.27
N LEU A 160 -10.82 18.99 12.18
CA LEU A 160 -11.87 19.70 12.89
C LEU A 160 -12.59 20.68 11.94
N PRO A 161 -13.48 20.18 11.07
CA PRO A 161 -13.92 20.92 9.89
C PRO A 161 -14.95 22.02 10.15
N GLY A 162 -14.80 23.11 9.40
CA GLY A 162 -15.75 24.20 9.27
C GLY A 162 -16.75 23.93 8.15
N ARG A 163 -16.97 24.92 7.29
CA ARG A 163 -17.78 24.80 6.06
C ARG A 163 -16.97 24.14 4.95
N ILE A 164 -17.48 23.01 4.46
CA ILE A 164 -16.97 22.31 3.27
C ILE A 164 -17.86 22.67 2.08
N ASP A 165 -17.29 23.34 1.09
CA ASP A 165 -17.99 23.68 -0.15
C ASP A 165 -17.01 23.75 -1.33
N LEU A 166 -17.50 23.38 -2.51
CA LEU A 166 -16.73 23.36 -3.75
C LEU A 166 -17.51 24.03 -4.89
N ASP A 167 -16.80 24.62 -5.83
CA ASP A 167 -17.29 24.94 -7.17
C ASP A 167 -16.68 23.94 -8.16
N VAL A 168 -17.54 23.12 -8.79
CA VAL A 168 -17.12 22.07 -9.73
C VAL A 168 -17.57 22.45 -11.14
N ARG A 169 -16.61 22.56 -12.05
CA ARG A 169 -16.84 22.95 -13.45
C ARG A 169 -16.36 21.87 -14.40
N TYR A 170 -17.23 21.44 -15.31
CA TYR A 170 -16.86 20.55 -16.41
C TYR A 170 -16.09 21.32 -17.50
N LEU A 171 -14.85 20.89 -17.73
CA LEU A 171 -13.95 21.48 -18.73
C LEU A 171 -14.05 20.78 -20.09
N GLY A 172 -14.49 19.53 -20.13
CA GLY A 172 -14.65 18.76 -21.36
C GLY A 172 -14.32 17.29 -21.19
N SER A 173 -14.38 16.54 -22.28
CA SER A 173 -14.04 15.12 -22.34
C SER A 173 -13.10 14.81 -23.51
N VAL A 174 -12.38 13.70 -23.39
CA VAL A 174 -11.58 13.10 -24.46
C VAL A 174 -12.14 11.71 -24.70
N THR A 175 -12.49 11.41 -25.95
CA THR A 175 -12.86 10.06 -26.40
C THR A 175 -11.71 9.45 -27.17
N ALA A 176 -11.45 8.15 -26.97
CA ALA A 176 -10.47 7.40 -27.74
C ALA A 176 -11.03 6.09 -28.28
N HIS A 177 -10.43 5.65 -29.39
CA HIS A 177 -10.77 4.40 -30.08
C HIS A 177 -9.52 3.54 -30.22
N LEU A 178 -9.66 2.23 -30.00
CA LEU A 178 -8.55 1.30 -30.15
C LEU A 178 -8.01 1.29 -31.58
N ILE A 179 -6.69 1.17 -31.73
CA ILE A 179 -6.05 0.96 -33.02
C ILE A 179 -5.88 -0.57 -33.21
N PRO A 180 -6.59 -1.20 -34.16
CA PRO A 180 -6.49 -2.64 -34.36
C PRO A 180 -5.05 -3.09 -34.62
N GLY A 181 -4.58 -4.09 -33.87
CA GLY A 181 -3.24 -4.66 -34.03
C GLY A 181 -2.07 -3.80 -33.50
N ALA A 182 -2.33 -2.65 -32.88
CA ALA A 182 -1.26 -1.78 -32.37
C ALA A 182 -0.57 -2.35 -31.10
N ARG A 183 -1.28 -3.13 -30.30
CA ARG A 183 -0.78 -3.68 -29.03
C ARG A 183 0.29 -4.75 -29.27
N ASN A 184 1.32 -4.79 -28.41
CA ASN A 184 2.21 -5.95 -28.32
C ASN A 184 1.46 -7.08 -27.60
N ASN A 185 1.36 -8.25 -28.23
CA ASN A 185 0.85 -9.47 -27.57
C ASN A 185 2.03 -10.43 -27.40
N ILE A 186 2.41 -10.69 -26.15
CA ILE A 186 3.56 -11.55 -25.85
C ILE A 186 3.33 -12.99 -26.33
N ARG A 187 4.39 -13.66 -26.78
CA ARG A 187 4.35 -15.05 -27.28
C ARG A 187 5.21 -16.00 -26.45
N PRO A 188 4.88 -17.30 -26.41
CA PRO A 188 5.66 -18.27 -25.64
C PRO A 188 7.08 -18.46 -26.21
N ASP A 189 7.25 -18.28 -27.51
CA ASP A 189 8.55 -18.31 -28.21
C ASP A 189 9.32 -16.98 -28.15
N MET A 190 8.73 -15.95 -27.55
CA MET A 190 9.23 -14.57 -27.46
C MET A 190 9.50 -13.90 -28.82
N LEU A 191 9.04 -14.46 -29.95
CA LEU A 191 9.23 -13.92 -31.30
C LEU A 191 8.14 -12.88 -31.67
N ASP A 192 7.54 -12.26 -30.67
CA ASP A 192 6.65 -11.12 -30.88
C ASP A 192 7.44 -9.84 -31.18
N GLU A 193 6.82 -8.96 -31.96
CA GLU A 193 7.41 -7.66 -32.35
C GLU A 193 6.90 -6.55 -31.40
N PRO A 194 7.69 -5.50 -31.16
CA PRO A 194 7.26 -4.36 -30.36
C PRO A 194 5.97 -3.72 -30.89
N GLY A 195 5.08 -3.33 -29.98
CA GLY A 195 3.83 -2.64 -30.30
C GLY A 195 3.96 -1.12 -30.21
N ALA A 196 2.85 -0.42 -30.45
CA ALA A 196 2.70 1.00 -30.17
C ALA A 196 2.02 1.22 -28.81
N TYR A 197 2.54 2.15 -28.02
CA TYR A 197 1.95 2.57 -26.77
C TYR A 197 1.64 4.07 -26.77
N PRO A 198 0.41 4.49 -26.43
CA PRO A 198 -0.73 3.64 -26.14
C PRO A 198 -1.35 3.04 -27.42
N GLY A 199 -2.04 1.91 -27.29
CA GLY A 199 -2.69 1.21 -28.42
C GLY A 199 -4.02 1.84 -28.88
N PHE A 200 -4.21 3.15 -28.74
CA PHE A 200 -5.44 3.86 -29.08
C PHE A 200 -5.18 5.25 -29.65
N ALA A 201 -6.13 5.74 -30.45
CA ALA A 201 -6.13 7.10 -30.99
C ALA A 201 -7.11 7.97 -30.21
N ARG A 202 -6.66 9.16 -29.78
CA ARG A 202 -7.47 10.12 -29.01
C ARG A 202 -8.03 11.21 -29.90
N GLY A 203 -9.25 11.63 -29.61
CA GLY A 203 -9.79 12.91 -30.07
C GLY A 203 -9.24 14.10 -29.25
N PRO A 204 -9.57 15.33 -29.68
CA PRO A 204 -9.26 16.53 -28.89
C PRO A 204 -10.09 16.60 -27.61
N LEU A 205 -9.69 17.45 -26.66
CA LEU A 205 -10.53 17.80 -25.52
C LEU A 205 -11.72 18.63 -26.00
N VAL A 206 -12.95 18.12 -25.84
CA VAL A 206 -14.18 18.78 -26.30
C VAL A 206 -15.09 19.10 -25.13
N ARG A 207 -15.51 20.36 -25.01
CA ARG A 207 -16.53 20.79 -24.05
C ARG A 207 -17.91 20.79 -24.72
N SER A 208 -18.64 19.70 -24.56
CA SER A 208 -20.01 19.54 -25.10
C SER A 208 -20.92 18.79 -24.13
N GLY A 209 -22.23 19.10 -24.17
CA GLY A 209 -23.27 18.32 -23.50
C GLY A 209 -23.60 16.99 -24.19
N VAL A 210 -23.04 16.75 -25.38
CA VAL A 210 -23.10 15.49 -26.13
C VAL A 210 -21.69 15.00 -26.37
N ILE A 211 -21.39 13.82 -25.86
CA ILE A 211 -20.08 13.17 -25.90
C ILE A 211 -20.12 12.03 -26.91
N GLU A 212 -19.02 11.82 -27.61
CA GLU A 212 -18.88 10.71 -28.54
C GLU A 212 -18.75 9.38 -27.78
N ALA A 213 -19.50 8.36 -28.21
CA ALA A 213 -19.31 6.98 -27.79
C ALA A 213 -17.93 6.49 -28.23
N GLY A 214 -17.19 5.81 -27.36
CA GLY A 214 -15.88 5.29 -27.70
C GLY A 214 -15.37 4.24 -26.74
N ASP A 215 -14.19 3.71 -27.06
CA ASP A 215 -13.56 2.63 -26.32
C ASP A 215 -13.01 3.07 -24.97
N LEU A 216 -12.60 4.33 -24.86
CA LEU A 216 -12.23 4.99 -23.61
C LEU A 216 -12.79 6.41 -23.59
N VAL A 217 -13.31 6.86 -22.44
CA VAL A 217 -13.80 8.24 -22.27
C VAL A 217 -13.30 8.83 -20.95
N TRP A 218 -12.55 9.93 -21.04
CA TRP A 218 -12.09 10.70 -19.89
C TRP A 218 -12.82 12.02 -19.77
N PHE A 219 -13.08 12.44 -18.54
CA PHE A 219 -13.70 13.72 -18.21
C PHE A 219 -12.69 14.58 -17.47
N ARG A 220 -12.69 15.89 -17.76
CA ARG A 220 -11.88 16.86 -17.04
C ARG A 220 -12.76 17.83 -16.28
N PHE A 221 -12.47 18.01 -14.99
CA PHE A 221 -13.17 18.95 -14.13
C PHE A 221 -12.19 19.92 -13.49
N ARG A 222 -12.64 21.15 -13.23
CA ARG A 222 -11.98 22.09 -12.32
C ARG A 222 -12.75 22.12 -11.01
N VAL A 223 -12.07 21.84 -9.91
CA VAL A 223 -12.60 21.89 -8.56
C VAL A 223 -11.97 23.07 -7.85
N ARG A 224 -12.79 23.99 -7.33
CA ARG A 224 -12.36 25.12 -6.52
C ARG A 224 -12.89 24.99 -5.11
N ASN A 225 -12.03 25.15 -4.11
CA ASN A 225 -12.47 25.20 -2.72
C ASN A 225 -13.13 26.55 -2.42
N THR A 226 -14.44 26.56 -2.17
CA THR A 226 -15.24 27.74 -1.81
C THR A 226 -15.63 27.78 -0.33
N GLY A 227 -15.27 26.74 0.42
CA GLY A 227 -15.43 26.64 1.86
C GLY A 227 -14.47 27.53 2.65
N ASP A 228 -14.36 27.26 3.94
CA ASP A 228 -13.37 27.85 4.86
C ASP A 228 -12.45 26.78 5.48
N THR A 229 -12.58 25.54 5.01
CA THR A 229 -11.83 24.37 5.48
C THR A 229 -10.75 23.98 4.45
N ILE A 230 -9.51 23.80 4.90
CA ILE A 230 -8.41 23.26 4.09
C ILE A 230 -8.69 21.79 3.82
N LEU A 231 -8.79 21.41 2.54
CA LEU A 231 -8.99 20.03 2.14
C LEU A 231 -7.62 19.35 2.01
N LYS A 232 -7.32 18.38 2.87
CA LYS A 232 -6.05 17.64 2.89
C LYS A 232 -6.24 16.19 2.47
N PRO A 233 -5.27 15.57 1.77
CA PRO A 233 -5.40 14.19 1.31
C PRO A 233 -5.00 13.13 2.36
N GLU A 234 -4.58 13.54 3.54
CA GLU A 234 -3.82 12.70 4.47
C GLU A 234 -4.28 12.83 5.94
N GLY A 235 -3.93 11.81 6.73
CA GLY A 235 -4.13 11.74 8.16
C GLY A 235 -5.58 11.59 8.62
N PHE A 236 -5.80 11.97 9.87
CA PHE A 236 -7.09 11.90 10.56
C PHE A 236 -8.23 12.61 9.81
N GLY A 237 -7.90 13.69 9.10
CA GLY A 237 -8.83 14.48 8.28
C GLY A 237 -8.66 14.29 6.77
N GLY A 238 -8.24 13.14 6.26
CA GLY A 238 -8.09 12.95 4.81
C GLY A 238 -9.43 13.04 4.05
N CYS A 239 -9.45 13.65 2.86
CA CYS A 239 -10.60 13.61 1.92
C CYS A 239 -10.31 12.84 0.63
N GLN A 240 -11.37 12.34 0.00
CA GLN A 240 -11.34 11.57 -1.23
C GLN A 240 -12.51 11.93 -2.15
N PHE A 241 -12.31 11.83 -3.46
CA PHE A 241 -13.33 12.12 -4.47
C PHE A 241 -13.84 10.84 -5.14
N TYR A 242 -15.12 10.54 -4.98
CA TYR A 242 -15.80 9.37 -5.53
C TYR A 242 -16.69 9.75 -6.71
N PRO A 243 -16.15 9.79 -7.95
CA PRO A 243 -16.97 9.96 -9.13
C PRO A 243 -17.77 8.69 -9.40
N LEU A 244 -19.05 8.87 -9.68
CA LEU A 244 -19.98 7.83 -10.07
C LEU A 244 -20.66 8.23 -11.37
N LEU A 245 -20.81 7.27 -12.26
CA LEU A 245 -21.53 7.43 -13.51
C LEU A 245 -22.85 6.67 -13.43
N LYS A 246 -23.94 7.34 -13.78
CA LYS A 246 -25.25 6.72 -13.94
C LYS A 246 -25.69 6.73 -15.39
N LYS A 247 -26.41 5.69 -15.81
CA LYS A 247 -27.03 5.58 -17.13
C LYS A 247 -28.54 5.45 -16.96
N ARG A 248 -29.28 6.13 -17.82
CA ARG A 248 -30.73 6.03 -17.84
C ARG A 248 -31.16 4.75 -18.53
N ASP A 249 -31.97 3.95 -17.85
CA ASP A 249 -32.50 2.71 -18.41
C ASP A 249 -33.73 2.93 -19.29
N ALA A 250 -34.28 1.83 -19.84
CA ALA A 250 -35.45 1.86 -20.70
C ALA A 250 -36.75 2.28 -19.97
N SER A 251 -36.82 2.11 -18.65
CA SER A 251 -37.91 2.62 -17.80
C SER A 251 -37.78 4.12 -17.50
N GLY A 252 -36.64 4.71 -17.80
CA GLY A 252 -36.35 6.11 -17.55
C GLY A 252 -35.76 6.39 -16.18
N GLU A 253 -35.37 5.35 -15.43
CA GLU A 253 -34.70 5.44 -14.12
C GLU A 253 -33.18 5.52 -14.28
N TRP A 254 -32.50 6.12 -13.30
CA TRP A 254 -31.04 6.26 -13.29
C TRP A 254 -30.42 5.09 -12.53
N GLY A 255 -29.80 4.16 -13.25
CA GLY A 255 -29.01 3.05 -12.68
C GLY A 255 -27.52 3.38 -12.64
N GLU A 256 -26.78 2.70 -11.76
CA GLU A 256 -25.31 2.76 -11.76
C GLU A 256 -24.76 2.17 -13.07
N ALA A 257 -23.84 2.90 -13.69
CA ALA A 257 -23.22 2.55 -14.95
C ALA A 257 -21.69 2.50 -14.88
N GLY A 258 -21.09 3.00 -13.79
CA GLY A 258 -19.67 2.87 -13.52
C GLY A 258 -19.20 3.77 -12.37
N GLY A 259 -17.96 3.58 -11.95
CA GLY A 259 -17.29 4.40 -10.93
C GLY A 259 -15.79 4.46 -11.17
N SER A 260 -15.04 5.13 -10.30
CA SER A 260 -13.57 5.11 -10.38
C SER A 260 -13.03 3.69 -10.28
N TYR A 261 -12.11 3.31 -11.18
CA TYR A 261 -11.43 2.00 -11.19
C TYR A 261 -10.68 1.70 -9.87
N ASN A 262 -10.25 2.73 -9.12
CA ASN A 262 -9.50 2.59 -7.86
C ASN A 262 -10.23 3.26 -6.68
N LEU A 263 -11.54 3.02 -6.59
CA LEU A 263 -12.48 3.55 -5.59
C LEU A 263 -12.71 5.08 -5.65
N TYR A 264 -11.65 5.88 -5.75
CA TYR A 264 -11.74 7.35 -5.77
C TYR A 264 -10.61 7.97 -6.63
N VAL A 265 -10.75 9.27 -6.89
CA VAL A 265 -9.76 10.12 -7.54
C VAL A 265 -8.81 10.62 -6.47
N ARG A 266 -7.54 10.64 -6.82
CA ARG A 266 -6.44 10.89 -5.91
C ARG A 266 -6.18 12.36 -5.80
N GLU A 267 -5.90 12.81 -4.59
CA GLU A 267 -5.31 14.11 -4.36
C GLU A 267 -4.01 13.94 -3.61
N LEU A 268 -2.97 14.63 -4.07
CA LEU A 268 -1.62 14.49 -3.52
C LEU A 268 -1.17 15.76 -2.78
N GLU A 269 -1.98 16.81 -2.82
CA GLU A 269 -1.68 18.10 -2.20
C GLU A 269 -2.95 18.70 -1.59
N SER A 270 -2.78 19.45 -0.50
CA SER A 270 -3.89 20.18 0.12
C SER A 270 -4.44 21.25 -0.81
N LEU A 271 -5.75 21.50 -0.75
CA LEU A 271 -6.46 22.54 -1.50
C LEU A 271 -7.03 23.57 -0.53
N TYR A 272 -6.40 24.75 -0.46
CA TYR A 272 -6.79 25.82 0.46
C TYR A 272 -8.02 26.56 -0.09
N PRO A 273 -8.84 27.17 0.80
CA PRO A 273 -9.92 28.04 0.38
C PRO A 273 -9.50 29.08 -0.66
N GLY A 274 -10.23 29.14 -1.77
CA GLY A 274 -9.98 30.01 -2.91
C GLY A 274 -9.18 29.36 -4.05
N GLU A 275 -8.40 28.31 -3.77
CA GLU A 275 -7.58 27.61 -4.76
C GLU A 275 -8.41 26.68 -5.66
N SER A 276 -7.90 26.37 -6.84
CA SER A 276 -8.53 25.48 -7.82
C SER A 276 -7.55 24.43 -8.34
N ARG A 277 -8.08 23.26 -8.68
CA ARG A 277 -7.32 22.17 -9.30
C ARG A 277 -8.10 21.52 -10.43
N ASP A 278 -7.40 21.19 -11.49
CA ASP A 278 -7.96 20.39 -12.59
C ASP A 278 -7.71 18.92 -12.31
N ILE A 279 -8.76 18.10 -12.47
CA ILE A 279 -8.70 16.66 -12.27
C ILE A 279 -9.22 15.94 -13.51
N TRP A 280 -8.53 14.87 -13.87
CA TRP A 280 -9.02 13.89 -14.84
C TRP A 280 -9.77 12.80 -14.12
N VAL A 281 -10.88 12.38 -14.72
CA VAL A 281 -11.73 11.33 -14.19
C VAL A 281 -12.06 10.34 -15.28
N HIS A 282 -11.94 9.07 -14.92
CA HIS A 282 -12.29 7.94 -15.77
C HIS A 282 -13.18 7.01 -14.96
N CYS A 283 -14.36 6.70 -15.50
CA CYS A 283 -15.31 5.79 -14.87
C CYS A 283 -15.34 4.48 -15.63
N THR A 284 -15.32 3.35 -14.90
CA THR A 284 -15.38 2.02 -15.48
C THR A 284 -16.71 1.35 -15.17
N GLY A 285 -17.38 0.83 -16.19
CA GLY A 285 -18.69 0.16 -16.05
C GLY A 285 -18.64 -1.29 -15.58
N SER A 286 -17.45 -1.87 -15.53
CA SER A 286 -17.20 -3.20 -14.99
C SER A 286 -15.83 -3.20 -14.32
N TYR A 287 -15.70 -3.71 -13.10
CA TYR A 287 -14.41 -3.82 -12.43
C TYR A 287 -13.52 -4.85 -13.16
N PRO A 288 -12.47 -4.43 -13.87
CA PRO A 288 -11.60 -5.34 -14.61
C PRO A 288 -10.84 -6.22 -13.61
N GLY A 289 -11.07 -7.54 -13.71
CA GLY A 289 -10.41 -8.55 -12.89
C GLY A 289 -11.33 -9.40 -12.02
N TYR A 290 -12.57 -8.97 -11.78
CA TYR A 290 -13.61 -9.77 -11.12
C TYR A 290 -14.76 -10.15 -12.05
N SER A 291 -15.11 -9.29 -13.01
CA SER A 291 -15.95 -9.65 -14.14
C SER A 291 -15.06 -10.01 -15.32
N GLY A 292 -15.17 -11.24 -15.84
CA GLY A 292 -14.45 -11.65 -17.03
C GLY A 292 -14.62 -10.63 -18.17
N SER A 293 -13.55 -10.44 -18.95
CA SER A 293 -13.45 -9.52 -20.09
C SER A 293 -14.53 -9.70 -21.18
N GLY A 294 -15.38 -10.73 -21.07
CA GLY A 294 -16.40 -11.09 -22.07
C GLY A 294 -17.78 -10.45 -21.92
N ALA A 295 -18.05 -9.63 -20.90
CA ALA A 295 -19.40 -9.07 -20.65
C ALA A 295 -19.54 -7.55 -20.82
N ALA A 296 -18.44 -6.80 -20.96
CA ALA A 296 -18.51 -5.34 -21.11
C ALA A 296 -18.73 -4.94 -22.59
N GLU A 297 -19.66 -4.02 -22.85
CA GLU A 297 -19.93 -3.48 -24.19
C GLU A 297 -18.72 -2.72 -24.78
N THR A 298 -17.85 -2.21 -23.92
CA THR A 298 -16.62 -1.48 -24.27
C THR A 298 -15.38 -2.23 -23.76
N PRO A 299 -14.19 -2.05 -24.36
CA PRO A 299 -12.96 -2.72 -23.93
C PRO A 299 -12.67 -2.54 -22.44
N GLN A 300 -12.69 -3.65 -21.69
CA GLN A 300 -12.50 -3.69 -20.23
C GLN A 300 -13.40 -2.70 -19.44
N GLY A 301 -14.52 -2.27 -20.01
CA GLY A 301 -15.47 -1.35 -19.35
C GLY A 301 -15.01 0.10 -19.22
N PHE A 302 -13.97 0.55 -19.92
CA PHE A 302 -13.46 1.94 -19.86
C PHE A 302 -14.18 2.93 -20.80
N GLY A 303 -15.00 2.44 -21.72
CA GLY A 303 -15.69 3.26 -22.71
C GLY A 303 -17.12 3.60 -22.33
N LEU A 304 -17.82 4.29 -23.24
CA LEU A 304 -19.24 4.60 -23.11
C LEU A 304 -20.00 4.24 -24.37
N THR A 305 -21.17 3.61 -24.22
CA THR A 305 -22.11 3.37 -25.30
C THR A 305 -23.19 4.45 -25.37
N PRO A 306 -23.87 4.65 -26.52
CA PRO A 306 -24.91 5.67 -26.65
C PRO A 306 -25.99 5.58 -25.58
N GLY A 307 -26.47 6.74 -25.12
CA GLY A 307 -27.49 6.83 -24.08
C GLY A 307 -27.45 8.15 -23.30
N ALA A 308 -28.40 8.31 -22.39
CA ALA A 308 -28.40 9.42 -21.45
C ALA A 308 -27.65 9.02 -20.17
N TYR A 309 -26.74 9.89 -19.74
CA TYR A 309 -25.89 9.67 -18.59
C TYR A 309 -26.00 10.83 -17.59
N GLN A 310 -25.67 10.55 -16.35
CA GLN A 310 -25.56 11.53 -15.30
C GLN A 310 -24.26 11.29 -14.53
N PHE A 311 -23.41 12.30 -14.50
CA PHE A 311 -22.20 12.29 -13.70
C PHE A 311 -22.54 12.70 -12.27
N HIS A 312 -22.06 11.95 -11.28
CA HIS A 312 -22.13 12.31 -9.87
C HIS A 312 -20.71 12.48 -9.36
N PHE A 313 -20.38 13.66 -8.86
CA PHE A 313 -19.11 13.98 -8.25
C PHE A 313 -19.31 14.11 -6.74
N ARG A 314 -18.89 13.09 -5.98
CA ARG A 314 -19.01 13.03 -4.51
C ARG A 314 -17.64 13.26 -3.89
N MET A 315 -17.56 14.05 -2.83
CA MET A 315 -16.39 14.11 -1.95
C MET A 315 -16.79 13.56 -0.59
N THR A 316 -16.01 12.62 -0.07
CA THR A 316 -16.09 12.20 1.33
C THR A 316 -14.84 12.65 2.07
N TYR A 317 -14.94 12.67 3.39
CA TYR A 317 -13.83 13.00 4.27
C TYR A 317 -13.95 12.17 5.53
N ARG A 318 -12.83 11.86 6.16
CA ARG A 318 -12.87 11.24 7.48
C ARG A 318 -13.20 12.30 8.51
N CYS A 319 -14.29 12.10 9.23
CA CYS A 319 -14.50 12.79 10.49
C CYS A 319 -15.00 11.80 11.53
N TYR A 320 -14.28 11.77 12.63
CA TYR A 320 -14.54 10.91 13.77
C TYR A 320 -15.64 11.51 14.65
N GLU A 321 -16.76 11.88 14.02
CA GLU A 321 -17.97 12.33 14.71
C GLU A 321 -18.59 11.20 15.53
N THR A 322 -18.48 9.97 15.02
CA THR A 322 -18.93 8.74 15.68
C THR A 322 -17.79 7.73 15.76
N ASP A 323 -17.84 6.84 16.74
CA ASP A 323 -16.90 5.72 16.93
C ASP A 323 -17.23 4.52 16.03
N GLU A 324 -18.07 4.70 15.00
CA GLU A 324 -18.43 3.65 14.07
C GLU A 324 -17.22 3.29 13.21
N VAL A 325 -16.61 2.14 13.55
CA VAL A 325 -15.35 1.71 12.97
C VAL A 325 -15.45 1.62 11.45
N PHE A 326 -16.50 1.02 10.87
CA PHE A 326 -16.52 0.75 9.43
C PHE A 326 -16.65 2.01 8.57
N LEU A 327 -17.43 3.01 9.02
CA LEU A 327 -17.48 4.33 8.42
C LEU A 327 -16.10 4.99 8.40
N ASN A 328 -15.39 4.94 9.52
CA ASN A 328 -14.08 5.58 9.67
C ASN A 328 -12.96 4.85 8.92
N ILE A 329 -13.11 3.55 8.63
CA ILE A 329 -12.12 2.76 7.87
C ILE A 329 -12.16 3.05 6.37
N TRP A 330 -13.34 3.06 5.74
CA TRP A 330 -13.44 2.89 4.28
C TRP A 330 -14.05 4.06 3.48
N ASP A 331 -14.79 4.98 4.09
CA ASP A 331 -15.53 6.02 3.32
C ASP A 331 -15.49 7.40 4.00
N GLY A 332 -16.02 7.49 5.22
CA GLY A 332 -16.34 8.76 5.88
C GLY A 332 -17.62 9.43 5.34
N PRO A 333 -18.15 10.46 6.02
CA PRO A 333 -19.36 11.14 5.56
C PRO A 333 -19.14 11.95 4.28
N VAL A 334 -20.24 12.20 3.57
CA VAL A 334 -20.27 13.05 2.39
C VAL A 334 -20.06 14.51 2.80
N GLY A 335 -19.01 15.14 2.28
CA GLY A 335 -18.75 16.58 2.45
C GLY A 335 -19.34 17.42 1.32
N TYR A 336 -19.42 16.87 0.11
CA TYR A 336 -19.90 17.57 -1.07
C TYR A 336 -20.48 16.58 -2.11
N HIS A 337 -21.55 16.98 -2.80
CA HIS A 337 -22.15 16.20 -3.88
C HIS A 337 -22.69 17.09 -4.99
N TRP A 338 -22.25 16.85 -6.21
CA TRP A 338 -22.67 17.54 -7.42
C TRP A 338 -23.05 16.55 -8.53
N GLU A 339 -23.99 16.93 -9.38
CA GLU A 339 -24.41 16.13 -10.54
C GLU A 339 -24.43 16.93 -11.84
N MET A 340 -24.23 16.27 -12.97
CA MET A 340 -24.38 16.87 -14.30
C MET A 340 -24.88 15.84 -15.32
N PRO A 341 -26.04 16.08 -15.97
CA PRO A 341 -26.51 15.23 -17.05
C PRO A 341 -25.77 15.51 -18.36
N PHE A 342 -25.60 14.48 -19.19
CA PHE A 342 -25.07 14.58 -20.54
C PHE A 342 -25.61 13.44 -21.42
N LEU A 343 -25.42 13.58 -22.74
CA LEU A 343 -25.76 12.53 -23.71
C LEU A 343 -24.49 11.92 -24.29
N VAL A 344 -24.56 10.64 -24.63
CA VAL A 344 -23.55 9.95 -25.43
C VAL A 344 -24.20 9.54 -26.76
N GLU A 345 -23.58 9.90 -27.87
CA GLU A 345 -24.02 9.61 -29.25
C GLU A 345 -22.87 8.98 -30.06
N GLU A 346 -23.17 8.22 -31.11
CA GLU A 346 -22.13 7.62 -31.97
C GLU A 346 -21.26 8.66 -32.70
N GLN A 347 -21.81 9.85 -32.94
CA GLN A 347 -21.12 10.94 -33.62
C GLN A 347 -21.02 12.13 -32.67
N PRO A 348 -19.86 12.80 -32.58
CA PRO A 348 -19.72 13.97 -31.74
C PRO A 348 -20.64 15.10 -32.24
N ARG A 349 -21.26 15.80 -31.30
CA ARG A 349 -22.12 16.96 -31.60
C ARG A 349 -21.82 18.08 -30.62
N GLN A 350 -21.54 19.27 -31.12
CA GLN A 350 -21.27 20.43 -30.27
C GLN A 350 -22.58 21.02 -29.74
N VAL A 351 -22.80 20.89 -28.43
CA VAL A 351 -24.00 21.38 -27.73
C VAL A 351 -23.58 22.03 -26.42
N SER A 352 -24.29 23.07 -25.99
CA SER A 352 -24.10 23.66 -24.67
C SER A 352 -24.20 22.59 -23.58
N VAL A 353 -23.22 22.57 -22.68
CA VAL A 353 -23.22 21.71 -21.49
C VAL A 353 -24.37 22.16 -20.58
N SER A 354 -25.14 21.21 -20.06
CA SER A 354 -26.13 21.50 -19.02
C SER A 354 -25.43 22.02 -17.75
N GLU A 355 -26.03 22.98 -17.06
CA GLU A 355 -25.49 23.41 -15.78
C GLU A 355 -25.50 22.25 -14.79
N GLY A 356 -24.36 22.00 -14.16
CA GLY A 356 -24.28 21.05 -13.08
C GLY A 356 -25.01 21.55 -11.85
N ARG A 357 -25.64 20.64 -11.11
CA ARG A 357 -26.42 20.94 -9.92
C ARG A 357 -25.69 20.43 -8.68
N ARG A 358 -25.43 21.32 -7.73
CA ARG A 358 -25.02 20.92 -6.39
C ARG A 358 -26.22 20.27 -5.69
N LEU A 359 -26.08 19.01 -5.31
CA LEU A 359 -27.07 18.23 -4.56
C LEU A 359 -26.91 18.43 -3.07
N TYR A 360 -25.65 18.50 -2.63
CA TYR A 360 -25.31 18.63 -1.24
C TYR A 360 -23.97 19.36 -1.10
N SER A 361 -23.88 20.20 -0.08
CA SER A 361 -22.59 20.57 0.49
C SER A 361 -22.77 20.82 1.98
N HIS A 362 -21.73 20.52 2.73
CA HIS A 362 -21.68 20.73 4.18
C HIS A 362 -21.58 22.23 4.50
N THR A 363 -22.71 22.91 4.31
CA THR A 363 -22.89 24.37 4.46
C THR A 363 -23.68 24.77 5.70
N ASP A 364 -24.25 23.81 6.41
CA ASP A 364 -24.89 24.00 7.70
C ASP A 364 -23.85 24.16 8.83
N GLN A 365 -24.23 24.93 9.87
CA GLN A 365 -23.35 25.28 10.98
C GLN A 365 -23.37 24.28 12.14
N GLY A 366 -23.67 23.00 11.86
CA GLY A 366 -23.69 21.96 12.90
C GLY A 366 -22.30 21.72 13.52
N PRO A 367 -22.19 21.35 14.81
CA PRO A 367 -20.94 20.93 15.44
C PRO A 367 -20.33 19.72 14.72
N ARG A 368 -19.09 19.84 14.22
CA ARG A 368 -18.34 18.75 13.55
C ARG A 368 -17.06 18.34 14.29
N ILE A 369 -16.98 18.71 15.57
CA ILE A 369 -15.91 18.27 16.47
C ILE A 369 -16.18 16.81 16.84
N THR A 370 -15.12 16.00 16.90
CA THR A 370 -15.20 14.63 17.40
C THR A 370 -15.79 14.58 18.81
N ARG A 371 -16.60 13.55 19.07
CA ARG A 371 -17.29 13.37 20.37
C ARG A 371 -16.71 12.24 21.20
N PHE A 372 -15.71 11.55 20.68
CA PHE A 372 -15.15 10.38 21.33
C PHE A 372 -13.63 10.33 21.30
N VAL A 373 -12.94 11.21 20.55
CA VAL A 373 -11.50 11.44 20.68
C VAL A 373 -11.32 12.75 21.43
N HIS A 374 -10.75 12.67 22.64
CA HIS A 374 -10.40 13.86 23.41
C HIS A 374 -9.10 14.45 22.90
N THR A 375 -8.01 13.66 22.90
CA THR A 375 -6.69 14.08 22.43
C THR A 375 -6.31 13.30 21.18
N LEU A 376 -5.81 14.00 20.17
CA LEU A 376 -5.16 13.42 18.99
C LEU A 376 -3.73 13.96 18.86
N GLU A 377 -2.79 13.06 18.63
CA GLU A 377 -1.44 13.39 18.19
C GLU A 377 -1.11 12.63 16.88
N GLU A 378 -0.97 13.36 15.77
CA GLU A 378 -0.42 12.86 14.50
C GLU A 378 0.69 13.79 13.98
N PHE A 379 1.43 13.38 12.95
CA PHE A 379 2.48 14.22 12.40
C PHE A 379 1.89 15.56 11.91
N MET A 380 2.43 16.67 12.41
CA MET A 380 2.03 18.06 12.09
C MET A 380 0.63 18.50 12.54
N THR A 381 -0.13 17.69 13.27
CA THR A 381 -1.46 18.05 13.83
C THR A 381 -1.64 17.49 15.23
N ALA A 382 -2.04 18.33 16.18
CA ALA A 382 -2.45 17.90 17.51
C ALA A 382 -3.65 18.70 18.00
N PHE A 383 -4.61 18.06 18.68
CA PHE A 383 -5.74 18.76 19.27
C PHE A 383 -6.23 18.13 20.58
N ASP A 384 -6.92 18.94 21.37
CA ASP A 384 -7.79 18.53 22.47
C ASP A 384 -9.23 19.00 22.20
N CYS A 385 -10.21 18.13 22.43
CA CYS A 385 -11.64 18.40 22.32
C CYS A 385 -12.31 18.37 23.69
N HIS A 386 -12.68 19.54 24.21
CA HIS A 386 -13.38 19.66 25.48
C HIS A 386 -14.88 19.59 25.24
N LEU A 387 -15.54 18.54 25.75
CA LEU A 387 -16.96 18.33 25.50
C LEU A 387 -17.88 19.11 26.45
N GLN A 388 -17.37 19.51 27.62
CA GLN A 388 -18.15 20.17 28.67
C GLN A 388 -17.28 21.18 29.42
N ALA A 389 -17.92 22.16 30.04
CA ALA A 389 -17.26 23.04 31.00
C ALA A 389 -16.84 22.25 32.26
N PRO A 390 -15.74 22.62 32.93
CA PRO A 390 -15.40 22.07 34.24
C PRO A 390 -16.50 22.40 35.25
N GLU A 391 -16.75 21.47 36.19
CA GLU A 391 -17.77 21.63 37.24
C GLU A 391 -17.49 22.82 38.16
N THR A 392 -16.22 23.18 38.32
CA THR A 392 -15.77 24.29 39.16
C THR A 392 -14.73 25.14 38.43
N GLY A 393 -14.91 26.47 38.47
CA GLY A 393 -13.98 27.44 37.88
C GLY A 393 -14.38 27.90 36.48
N HIS A 394 -13.62 28.87 35.95
CA HIS A 394 -13.85 29.48 34.64
C HIS A 394 -12.64 29.33 33.73
N GLY A 395 -12.03 28.14 33.72
CA GLY A 395 -10.93 27.86 32.81
C GLY A 395 -10.54 26.39 32.73
N ILE A 396 -9.88 26.05 31.62
CA ILE A 396 -9.35 24.72 31.29
C ILE A 396 -7.89 24.90 30.91
N GLU A 397 -7.00 24.08 31.45
CA GLU A 397 -5.59 24.05 31.10
C GLU A 397 -5.24 22.71 30.46
N GLY A 398 -4.37 22.74 29.46
CA GLY A 398 -3.91 21.53 28.78
C GLY A 398 -2.57 21.76 28.07
N VAL A 399 -2.03 20.70 27.47
CA VAL A 399 -0.77 20.73 26.73
C VAL A 399 -0.91 19.88 25.48
N LEU A 400 -0.79 20.52 24.32
CA LEU A 400 -0.71 19.82 23.03
C LEU A 400 0.75 19.40 22.78
N HIS A 401 0.94 18.21 22.21
CA HIS A 401 2.25 17.72 21.76
C HIS A 401 2.28 17.66 20.23
N LEU A 402 2.99 18.60 19.62
CA LEU A 402 3.02 18.75 18.17
C LEU A 402 4.38 18.35 17.61
N GLN A 403 4.43 17.33 16.76
CA GLN A 403 5.62 17.00 15.98
C GLN A 403 5.73 17.92 14.77
N VAL A 404 6.92 18.51 14.55
CA VAL A 404 7.17 19.49 13.48
C VAL A 404 7.99 18.92 12.33
N ALA A 405 7.81 19.47 11.12
CA ALA A 405 8.58 19.08 9.94
C ALA A 405 9.80 20.00 9.72
N PRO A 406 10.80 19.56 8.93
CA PRO A 406 11.96 20.39 8.57
C PRO A 406 11.62 21.72 7.87
N TRP A 407 10.46 21.81 7.22
CA TRP A 407 10.00 22.98 6.48
C TRP A 407 8.93 23.79 7.21
N THR A 408 8.59 23.44 8.45
CA THR A 408 7.63 24.20 9.25
C THR A 408 8.15 25.62 9.47
N ARG A 409 7.32 26.63 9.19
CA ARG A 409 7.66 28.06 9.36
C ARG A 409 6.93 28.72 10.53
N GLU A 410 5.70 28.27 10.77
CA GLU A 410 4.86 28.73 11.87
C GLU A 410 4.13 27.54 12.47
N ILE A 411 3.90 27.59 13.79
CA ILE A 411 2.90 26.78 14.46
C ILE A 411 1.62 27.62 14.50
N VAL A 412 0.52 27.10 13.94
CA VAL A 412 -0.77 27.78 13.96
C VAL A 412 -1.59 27.20 15.10
N PHE A 413 -1.82 28.02 16.13
CA PHE A 413 -2.71 27.69 17.24
C PHE A 413 -4.14 28.11 16.91
N LYS A 414 -5.11 27.23 17.10
CA LYS A 414 -6.51 27.45 16.79
C LYS A 414 -7.39 27.17 18.00
N VAL A 415 -8.46 27.94 18.10
CA VAL A 415 -9.58 27.62 18.99
C VAL A 415 -10.83 27.58 18.15
N ILE A 416 -11.61 26.51 18.35
CA ILE A 416 -12.78 26.19 17.54
C ILE A 416 -13.99 26.05 18.46
N THR A 417 -15.04 26.84 18.22
CA THR A 417 -16.32 26.77 18.92
C THR A 417 -17.38 26.16 18.03
N THR A 418 -18.42 25.55 18.60
CA THR A 418 -19.48 24.89 17.80
C THR A 418 -20.85 25.55 17.83
N ASP A 419 -21.07 26.53 18.71
CA ASP A 419 -22.33 27.26 18.78
C ASP A 419 -22.09 28.73 19.18
N PRO A 420 -21.93 29.65 18.20
CA PRO A 420 -21.87 29.38 16.77
C PRO A 420 -20.55 28.70 16.36
N LEU A 421 -20.57 28.02 15.22
CA LEU A 421 -19.37 27.45 14.60
C LEU A 421 -18.41 28.58 14.20
N ALA A 422 -17.23 28.62 14.82
CA ALA A 422 -16.22 29.63 14.51
C ALA A 422 -14.81 29.12 14.81
N VAL A 423 -13.83 29.69 14.12
CA VAL A 423 -12.40 29.47 14.36
C VAL A 423 -11.68 30.81 14.49
N ARG A 424 -10.73 30.87 15.43
CA ARG A 424 -9.73 31.93 15.51
C ARG A 424 -8.35 31.30 15.54
N THR A 425 -7.41 31.91 14.85
CA THR A 425 -6.05 31.39 14.68
C THR A 425 -5.00 32.41 15.09
N ALA A 426 -3.91 31.93 15.69
CA ALA A 426 -2.70 32.70 15.95
C ALA A 426 -1.50 31.95 15.41
N ALA A 427 -0.75 32.60 14.51
CA ALA A 427 0.50 32.07 14.01
C ALA A 427 1.67 32.42 14.93
N MET A 428 2.49 31.41 15.23
CA MET A 428 3.67 31.49 16.06
C MET A 428 4.89 31.10 15.22
N PRO A 429 5.67 32.06 14.69
CA PRO A 429 6.86 31.77 13.89
C PRO A 429 7.85 30.88 14.65
N VAL A 430 8.44 29.90 13.99
CA VAL A 430 9.35 28.95 14.62
C VAL A 430 10.58 28.71 13.75
N GLU A 431 11.76 28.70 14.36
CA GLU A 431 13.01 28.28 13.72
C GLU A 431 13.17 26.76 13.84
N ILE A 432 13.37 26.08 12.72
CA ILE A 432 13.59 24.63 12.70
C ILE A 432 15.08 24.31 12.60
N GLY A 433 15.63 23.67 13.63
CA GLY A 433 16.98 23.11 13.62
C GLY A 433 17.04 21.85 12.74
N LEU A 434 18.08 21.72 11.91
CA LEU A 434 18.21 20.63 10.94
C LEU A 434 19.19 19.52 11.38
N ASP A 435 19.71 19.59 12.60
CA ASP A 435 20.72 18.64 13.12
C ASP A 435 20.15 17.21 13.24
N ALA A 436 18.83 17.09 13.50
CA ALA A 436 18.10 15.83 13.52
C ALA A 436 18.11 15.10 12.16
N LEU A 437 18.39 15.81 11.06
CA LEU A 437 18.54 15.26 9.70
C LEU A 437 19.92 14.64 9.45
N SER A 438 20.77 14.53 10.46
CA SER A 438 22.00 13.76 10.35
C SER A 438 21.69 12.27 10.18
N LEU A 439 22.46 11.59 9.33
CA LEU A 439 22.44 10.13 9.19
C LEU A 439 23.81 9.57 9.59
N ALA A 440 23.81 8.39 10.20
CA ALA A 440 25.00 7.56 10.31
C ALA A 440 25.21 6.79 8.99
N LEU A 441 26.47 6.62 8.56
CA LEU A 441 26.78 5.71 7.46
C LEU A 441 26.58 4.28 7.96
N ASP A 442 25.77 3.50 7.27
CA ASP A 442 25.85 2.04 7.33
C ASP A 442 27.03 1.58 6.47
N PRO A 443 28.13 1.05 7.04
CA PRO A 443 29.31 0.66 6.27
C PRO A 443 29.16 -0.65 5.51
N ASP A 444 28.12 -1.45 5.81
CA ASP A 444 27.92 -2.80 5.23
C ASP A 444 26.43 -3.02 4.91
N PRO A 445 25.85 -2.25 3.97
CA PRO A 445 24.44 -2.35 3.65
C PRO A 445 24.10 -3.73 3.09
N SER A 446 23.04 -4.34 3.63
CA SER A 446 22.61 -5.68 3.20
C SER A 446 22.23 -5.74 1.71
N LEU A 447 21.66 -4.66 1.17
CA LEU A 447 21.31 -4.51 -0.25
C LEU A 447 21.77 -3.14 -0.76
N TYR A 448 22.49 -3.14 -1.87
CA TYR A 448 23.06 -1.95 -2.50
C TYR A 448 23.16 -2.13 -4.02
N VAL A 449 23.12 -1.02 -4.76
CA VAL A 449 23.44 -0.95 -6.19
C VAL A 449 24.87 -0.43 -6.38
N ILE A 450 25.52 -0.77 -7.48
CA ILE A 450 26.84 -0.22 -7.84
C ILE A 450 26.63 0.84 -8.93
N GLN A 451 27.16 2.04 -8.71
CA GLN A 451 27.16 3.14 -9.66
C GLN A 451 28.54 3.78 -9.67
N GLU A 452 29.15 3.90 -10.84
CA GLU A 452 30.49 4.52 -11.01
C GLU A 452 31.57 3.93 -10.09
N GLY A 453 31.53 2.62 -9.83
CA GLY A 453 32.47 1.91 -8.95
C GLY A 453 32.26 2.13 -7.46
N LEU A 454 31.17 2.79 -7.05
CA LEU A 454 30.78 2.99 -5.67
C LEU A 454 29.47 2.25 -5.37
N TRP A 455 29.35 1.64 -4.19
CA TRP A 455 28.06 1.13 -3.75
C TRP A 455 27.14 2.26 -3.27
N HIS A 456 25.85 2.17 -3.55
CA HIS A 456 24.79 3.06 -3.06
C HIS A 456 23.69 2.20 -2.40
N PRO A 457 23.20 2.55 -1.20
CA PRO A 457 22.17 1.76 -0.54
C PRO A 457 20.88 1.78 -1.37
N VAL A 458 20.11 0.70 -1.31
CA VAL A 458 18.82 0.63 -1.99
C VAL A 458 17.81 1.52 -1.27
N ILE A 459 17.07 2.32 -2.04
CA ILE A 459 15.84 2.99 -1.62
C ILE A 459 14.76 2.52 -2.59
N ALA A 460 13.76 1.82 -2.04
CA ALA A 460 12.77 1.12 -2.83
C ALA A 460 11.43 1.85 -2.88
N SER A 461 10.69 1.63 -3.96
CA SER A 461 9.28 1.98 -4.05
C SER A 461 8.56 0.96 -4.90
N GLN A 462 7.24 0.92 -4.87
CA GLN A 462 6.46 0.09 -5.79
C GLN A 462 5.83 0.95 -6.89
N SER A 463 6.02 0.51 -8.15
CA SER A 463 5.28 1.06 -9.29
C SER A 463 3.99 0.28 -9.49
N MET A 464 2.88 1.02 -9.65
CA MET A 464 1.55 0.50 -9.97
C MET A 464 1.05 1.07 -11.29
N ALA A 465 1.92 1.17 -12.30
CA ALA A 465 1.56 1.67 -13.63
C ALA A 465 0.42 0.86 -14.26
N ASP A 466 0.41 -0.44 -14.04
CA ASP A 466 -0.59 -1.39 -14.51
C ASP A 466 -1.97 -1.18 -13.88
N MET A 467 -2.04 -0.82 -12.60
CA MET A 467 -3.30 -0.71 -11.86
C MET A 467 -3.78 0.72 -11.64
N ARG A 468 -2.86 1.66 -11.45
CA ARG A 468 -3.18 2.99 -10.94
C ARG A 468 -2.68 4.10 -11.86
N ALA A 469 -1.47 4.01 -12.42
CA ALA A 469 -0.80 5.13 -13.09
C ALA A 469 -0.92 5.16 -14.63
N ASN A 470 -1.87 4.43 -15.23
CA ASN A 470 -2.11 4.38 -16.69
C ASN A 470 -3.38 5.18 -17.08
N VAL A 471 -4.29 4.59 -17.85
CA VAL A 471 -5.53 5.19 -18.36
C VAL A 471 -6.46 5.60 -17.23
N GLN A 472 -6.22 5.13 -16.01
CA GLN A 472 -7.00 5.48 -14.82
C GLN A 472 -6.77 6.94 -14.40
N ILE A 473 -5.60 7.53 -14.65
CA ILE A 473 -5.27 8.91 -14.22
C ILE A 473 -5.47 9.97 -15.31
N GLY A 474 -5.61 9.55 -16.57
CA GLY A 474 -5.86 10.48 -17.66
C GLY A 474 -5.64 9.88 -19.05
N PRO A 475 -5.90 10.66 -20.11
CA PRO A 475 -5.78 10.19 -21.48
C PRO A 475 -4.34 10.06 -21.99
N PHE A 476 -3.31 10.49 -21.23
CA PHE A 476 -1.91 10.55 -21.68
C PHE A 476 -0.97 9.62 -20.88
N PRO A 477 -1.23 8.29 -20.85
CA PRO A 477 -0.43 7.39 -20.04
C PRO A 477 1.04 7.29 -20.49
N GLU A 478 1.33 7.48 -21.78
CA GLU A 478 2.70 7.53 -22.32
C GLU A 478 3.52 8.69 -21.76
N ARG A 479 2.86 9.70 -21.15
CA ARG A 479 3.50 10.83 -20.50
C ARG A 479 3.57 10.64 -19.00
N HIS A 480 2.44 10.31 -18.38
CA HIS A 480 2.36 10.27 -16.92
C HIS A 480 3.14 9.09 -16.31
N ILE A 481 3.25 7.94 -16.99
CA ILE A 481 4.07 6.82 -16.52
C ILE A 481 5.56 7.23 -16.40
N PRO A 482 6.21 7.78 -17.45
CA PRO A 482 7.55 8.34 -17.32
C PRO A 482 7.69 9.46 -16.26
N GLU A 483 6.75 10.40 -16.22
CA GLU A 483 6.78 11.49 -15.22
C GLU A 483 6.75 10.96 -13.78
N ARG A 484 5.91 9.96 -13.52
CA ARG A 484 5.83 9.30 -12.19
C ARG A 484 7.12 8.59 -11.83
N MET A 485 7.73 7.88 -12.78
CA MET A 485 8.99 7.19 -12.54
C MET A 485 10.13 8.17 -12.26
N ARG A 486 10.21 9.27 -13.01
CA ARG A 486 11.18 10.34 -12.74
C ARG A 486 10.92 11.03 -11.40
N GLU A 487 9.66 11.22 -11.02
CA GLU A 487 9.31 11.77 -9.70
C GLU A 487 9.81 10.87 -8.55
N MET A 488 9.73 9.54 -8.71
CA MET A 488 10.32 8.58 -7.75
C MET A 488 11.85 8.73 -7.69
N ILE A 489 12.53 8.79 -8.84
CA ILE A 489 13.99 8.98 -8.94
C ILE A 489 14.41 10.30 -8.29
N ASP A 490 13.68 11.38 -8.55
CA ASP A 490 13.92 12.69 -7.94
C ASP A 490 13.80 12.66 -6.42
N CYS A 491 12.90 11.81 -5.90
CA CYS A 491 12.75 11.55 -4.47
C CYS A 491 13.80 10.57 -3.91
N GLY A 492 14.71 10.05 -4.74
CA GLY A 492 15.84 9.20 -4.32
C GLY A 492 15.61 7.69 -4.49
N VAL A 493 14.49 7.27 -5.07
CA VAL A 493 14.26 5.84 -5.38
C VAL A 493 15.25 5.38 -6.45
N ASN A 494 15.92 4.25 -6.22
CA ASN A 494 16.88 3.67 -7.16
C ASN A 494 16.57 2.19 -7.52
N VAL A 495 15.59 1.58 -6.85
CA VAL A 495 15.04 0.26 -7.18
C VAL A 495 13.52 0.31 -7.09
N VAL A 496 12.82 -0.29 -8.04
CA VAL A 496 11.36 -0.43 -7.99
C VAL A 496 10.93 -1.89 -7.84
N ALA A 497 10.00 -2.11 -6.92
CA ALA A 497 9.22 -3.33 -6.84
C ALA A 497 8.05 -3.30 -7.81
N THR A 498 7.56 -4.47 -8.18
CA THR A 498 6.33 -4.65 -8.94
C THR A 498 5.43 -5.64 -8.22
N THR A 499 4.14 -5.64 -8.52
CA THR A 499 3.16 -6.57 -7.93
C THR A 499 3.12 -7.91 -8.65
N GLY A 500 3.98 -8.19 -9.66
CA GLY A 500 4.06 -9.50 -10.31
C GLY A 500 2.74 -10.05 -10.90
N MET A 501 1.96 -9.19 -11.57
CA MET A 501 0.59 -9.50 -11.98
C MET A 501 0.45 -10.48 -13.18
N PRO A 502 -0.53 -11.40 -13.17
CA PRO A 502 -0.76 -12.33 -14.28
C PRO A 502 -1.52 -11.75 -15.47
N TRP A 503 -2.11 -10.54 -15.38
CA TRP A 503 -2.75 -9.88 -16.54
C TRP A 503 -1.75 -9.65 -17.68
N LEU A 504 -0.46 -9.61 -17.36
CA LEU A 504 0.62 -9.66 -18.35
C LEU A 504 0.41 -10.78 -19.38
N TYR A 505 -0.13 -11.92 -18.95
CA TYR A 505 -0.36 -13.12 -19.75
C TYR A 505 -1.77 -13.22 -20.33
N ASP A 506 -2.65 -12.24 -20.09
CA ASP A 506 -3.95 -12.18 -20.76
C ASP A 506 -3.79 -12.12 -22.28
N ASP A 507 -2.62 -11.65 -22.77
CA ASP A 507 -2.23 -11.67 -24.18
C ASP A 507 -2.29 -13.08 -24.82
N ARG A 508 -2.20 -14.16 -24.03
CA ARG A 508 -2.41 -15.54 -24.49
C ARG A 508 -3.72 -15.71 -25.24
N ASP A 509 -4.77 -15.07 -24.73
CA ASP A 509 -6.14 -15.20 -25.25
C ASP A 509 -6.44 -14.12 -26.32
N ALA A 510 -5.42 -13.35 -26.72
CA ALA A 510 -5.48 -12.26 -27.71
C ALA A 510 -6.70 -11.32 -27.52
N PRO A 511 -6.88 -10.75 -26.32
CA PRO A 511 -8.05 -9.95 -26.01
C PRO A 511 -8.08 -8.65 -26.83
N ARG A 512 -9.27 -8.08 -26.99
CA ARG A 512 -9.46 -6.78 -27.64
C ARG A 512 -8.60 -5.67 -26.99
N SER A 513 -8.43 -5.70 -25.68
CA SER A 513 -7.54 -4.80 -24.91
C SER A 513 -6.93 -5.52 -23.70
N ASN A 514 -5.77 -5.02 -23.24
CA ASN A 514 -5.13 -5.40 -21.98
C ASN A 514 -4.37 -4.18 -21.42
N TYR A 515 -5.12 -3.16 -20.97
CA TYR A 515 -4.49 -1.90 -20.56
C TYR A 515 -3.52 -2.08 -19.38
N GLN A 516 -3.79 -3.01 -18.47
CA GLN A 516 -2.93 -3.33 -17.32
C GLN A 516 -1.62 -3.95 -17.79
N GLY A 517 -1.68 -5.05 -18.56
CA GLY A 517 -0.49 -5.73 -19.07
C GLY A 517 0.35 -4.85 -19.98
N ASP A 518 -0.30 -4.07 -20.85
CA ASP A 518 0.39 -3.13 -21.75
C ASP A 518 1.11 -2.01 -20.98
N ALA A 519 0.49 -1.44 -19.95
CA ALA A 519 1.14 -0.43 -19.11
C ALA A 519 2.27 -1.00 -18.27
N TYR A 520 2.14 -2.23 -17.78
CA TYR A 520 3.22 -2.90 -17.07
C TYR A 520 4.45 -3.05 -17.97
N LYS A 521 4.26 -3.66 -19.15
CA LYS A 521 5.29 -3.80 -20.18
C LYS A 521 5.93 -2.46 -20.52
N TYR A 522 5.13 -1.43 -20.80
CA TYR A 522 5.64 -0.08 -21.11
C TYR A 522 6.43 0.52 -19.94
N SER A 523 5.97 0.38 -18.70
CA SER A 523 6.68 0.89 -17.52
C SER A 523 8.04 0.24 -17.31
N LEU A 524 8.20 -1.05 -17.66
CA LEU A 524 9.50 -1.73 -17.64
C LEU A 524 10.45 -1.19 -18.72
N GLU A 525 9.93 -0.85 -19.91
CA GLU A 525 10.73 -0.17 -20.95
C GLU A 525 11.16 1.24 -20.52
N VAL A 526 10.30 1.96 -19.79
CA VAL A 526 10.66 3.24 -19.18
C VAL A 526 11.75 3.05 -18.12
N ALA A 527 11.62 2.05 -17.24
CA ALA A 527 12.66 1.74 -16.24
C ALA A 527 14.00 1.43 -16.90
N ARG A 528 13.99 0.64 -17.99
CA ARG A 528 15.17 0.36 -18.82
C ARG A 528 15.84 1.63 -19.33
N LYS A 529 15.03 2.56 -19.86
CA LYS A 529 15.51 3.83 -20.41
C LYS A 529 16.09 4.76 -19.34
N GLU A 530 15.46 4.81 -18.17
CA GLU A 530 15.89 5.66 -17.04
C GLU A 530 17.03 5.02 -16.22
N GLY A 531 17.46 3.80 -16.56
CA GLY A 531 18.52 3.07 -15.84
C GLY A 531 18.09 2.58 -14.45
N LEU A 532 16.78 2.46 -14.21
CA LEU A 532 16.22 2.04 -12.92
C LEU A 532 16.15 0.52 -12.84
N ARG A 533 16.64 -0.05 -11.73
CA ARG A 533 16.57 -1.50 -11.48
C ARG A 533 15.22 -1.89 -10.90
N VAL A 534 14.80 -3.12 -11.16
CA VAL A 534 13.49 -3.67 -10.76
C VAL A 534 13.73 -4.91 -9.92
N PHE A 535 13.05 -5.12 -8.79
CA PHE A 535 13.11 -6.46 -8.17
C PHE A 535 12.65 -7.52 -9.17
N GLY A 536 13.32 -8.68 -9.19
CA GLY A 536 12.74 -9.81 -9.89
C GLY A 536 11.37 -10.10 -9.27
N TRP A 537 10.40 -10.54 -10.06
CA TRP A 537 9.07 -10.83 -9.55
C TRP A 537 8.70 -12.27 -9.87
N GLY A 538 7.85 -12.83 -9.03
CA GLY A 538 7.27 -14.14 -9.18
C GLY A 538 5.82 -14.05 -9.64
N SER A 539 4.94 -14.71 -8.90
CA SER A 539 3.50 -14.79 -9.16
C SER A 539 2.68 -14.04 -8.12
N TYR A 540 1.55 -13.48 -8.56
CA TYR A 540 0.57 -12.79 -7.72
C TYR A 540 -0.86 -13.36 -7.87
N PRO A 541 -1.39 -14.00 -6.82
CA PRO A 541 -0.65 -14.68 -5.74
C PRO A 541 0.12 -15.91 -6.22
N PHE A 542 0.96 -16.47 -5.34
CA PHE A 542 1.77 -17.66 -5.62
C PHE A 542 0.97 -18.84 -6.23
N ASP A 543 -0.25 -19.05 -5.74
CA ASP A 543 -1.17 -20.15 -6.05
C ASP A 543 -2.34 -19.72 -6.93
N ARG A 544 -2.20 -18.64 -7.69
CA ARG A 544 -3.29 -18.18 -8.55
C ARG A 544 -3.67 -19.23 -9.60
N ALA A 545 -4.96 -19.39 -9.84
CA ALA A 545 -5.46 -20.46 -10.70
C ALA A 545 -5.10 -20.32 -12.20
N THR A 546 -4.50 -19.21 -12.60
CA THR A 546 -3.97 -19.01 -13.96
C THR A 546 -2.53 -19.51 -14.12
N VAL A 547 -1.79 -19.79 -13.04
CA VAL A 547 -0.37 -20.19 -13.10
C VAL A 547 -0.15 -21.44 -13.95
N LEU A 548 -0.89 -22.53 -13.72
CA LEU A 548 -0.74 -23.77 -14.51
C LEU A 548 -1.09 -23.58 -15.99
N PRO A 549 -2.25 -22.98 -16.35
CA PRO A 549 -2.58 -22.68 -17.74
C PRO A 549 -1.56 -21.79 -18.46
N ILE A 550 -0.91 -20.86 -17.75
CA ILE A 550 0.14 -20.02 -18.34
C ILE A 550 1.42 -20.85 -18.54
N ALA A 551 1.79 -21.71 -17.60
CA ALA A 551 2.95 -22.59 -17.73
C ALA A 551 2.81 -23.59 -18.89
N GLU A 552 1.62 -24.16 -19.09
CA GLU A 552 1.29 -25.00 -20.25
C GLU A 552 1.43 -24.23 -21.56
N TRP A 553 0.92 -22.99 -21.62
CA TRP A 553 1.08 -22.14 -22.80
C TRP A 553 2.54 -21.80 -23.11
N ILE A 554 3.36 -21.51 -22.10
CA ILE A 554 4.78 -21.17 -22.26
C ILE A 554 5.60 -22.38 -22.70
N SER A 555 5.40 -23.53 -22.05
CA SER A 555 6.28 -24.70 -22.20
C SER A 555 5.79 -25.73 -23.23
N GLY A 556 4.49 -25.72 -23.56
CA GLY A 556 3.82 -26.79 -24.30
C GLY A 556 3.66 -28.10 -23.50
N GLY A 557 4.05 -28.13 -22.22
CA GLY A 557 3.89 -29.27 -21.33
C GLY A 557 2.48 -29.34 -20.73
N SER A 558 2.08 -30.51 -20.23
CA SER A 558 0.77 -30.69 -19.60
C SER A 558 0.81 -30.36 -18.11
N PHE A 559 0.00 -29.39 -17.69
CA PHE A 559 -0.15 -28.96 -16.29
C PHE A 559 -1.63 -29.08 -15.88
N PRO A 560 -2.15 -30.29 -15.64
CA PRO A 560 -3.54 -30.48 -15.27
C PRO A 560 -3.84 -29.77 -13.94
N VAL A 561 -4.93 -29.01 -13.90
CA VAL A 561 -5.38 -28.35 -12.67
C VAL A 561 -6.09 -29.38 -11.80
N GLY A 562 -5.57 -29.60 -10.60
CA GLY A 562 -6.22 -30.40 -9.56
C GLY A 562 -7.33 -29.63 -8.83
N GLU A 563 -7.18 -29.46 -7.52
CA GLU A 563 -8.14 -28.76 -6.66
C GLU A 563 -8.08 -27.24 -6.83
N ARG A 564 -9.25 -26.60 -6.90
CA ARG A 564 -9.38 -25.14 -6.83
C ARG A 564 -9.95 -24.72 -5.48
N THR A 565 -9.43 -23.63 -4.94
CA THR A 565 -9.82 -23.04 -3.67
C THR A 565 -10.36 -21.62 -3.87
N LEU A 566 -10.85 -20.99 -2.80
CA LEU A 566 -11.30 -19.59 -2.77
C LEU A 566 -12.23 -19.21 -3.95
N GLY A 567 -13.33 -19.95 -4.12
CA GLY A 567 -14.30 -19.69 -5.20
C GLY A 567 -13.79 -19.94 -6.62
N GLY A 568 -12.66 -20.64 -6.78
CA GLY A 568 -12.07 -20.98 -8.08
C GLY A 568 -10.91 -20.09 -8.51
N ALA A 569 -10.60 -19.04 -7.74
CA ALA A 569 -9.56 -18.05 -8.04
C ALA A 569 -8.14 -18.56 -7.76
N MET A 570 -7.99 -19.49 -6.81
CA MET A 570 -6.71 -20.07 -6.40
C MET A 570 -6.72 -21.59 -6.62
N ILE A 571 -5.54 -22.20 -6.59
CA ILE A 571 -5.34 -23.64 -6.60
C ILE A 571 -4.79 -24.13 -5.26
N GLY A 572 -5.00 -25.40 -4.94
CA GLY A 572 -4.49 -25.98 -3.70
C GLY A 572 -2.97 -25.84 -3.61
N MET A 573 -2.46 -25.32 -2.48
CA MET A 573 -1.02 -25.16 -2.21
C MET A 573 -0.26 -26.51 -2.13
N ALA A 574 -0.99 -27.62 -2.08
CA ALA A 574 -0.49 -28.99 -2.16
C ALA A 574 -0.33 -29.50 -3.59
N GLU A 575 -0.76 -28.75 -4.62
CA GLU A 575 -0.69 -29.15 -6.03
C GLU A 575 0.76 -29.47 -6.43
N PRO A 576 1.09 -30.73 -6.79
CA PRO A 576 2.46 -31.14 -7.05
C PRO A 576 3.15 -30.35 -8.18
N ASN A 577 2.37 -29.88 -9.17
CA ASN A 577 2.92 -29.14 -10.30
C ASN A 577 3.05 -27.63 -10.06
N LEU A 578 2.52 -27.10 -8.95
CA LEU A 578 2.53 -25.67 -8.67
C LEU A 578 3.95 -25.08 -8.61
N PRO A 579 4.95 -25.70 -7.94
CA PRO A 579 6.33 -25.20 -7.95
C PRO A 579 6.94 -25.17 -9.35
N LEU A 580 6.78 -26.25 -10.14
CA LEU A 580 7.32 -26.32 -11.49
C LEU A 580 6.67 -25.29 -12.43
N ALA A 581 5.34 -25.12 -12.34
CA ALA A 581 4.62 -24.13 -13.13
C ALA A 581 5.10 -22.70 -12.83
N ASN A 582 5.30 -22.37 -11.55
CA ASN A 582 5.88 -21.10 -11.14
C ASN A 582 7.30 -20.91 -11.70
N ALA A 583 8.17 -21.93 -11.61
CA ALA A 583 9.52 -21.85 -12.17
C ALA A 583 9.52 -21.57 -13.69
N VAL A 584 8.57 -22.15 -14.44
CA VAL A 584 8.39 -21.87 -15.89
C VAL A 584 8.02 -20.41 -16.14
N LEU A 585 7.05 -19.87 -15.38
CA LEU A 585 6.64 -18.47 -15.50
C LEU A 585 7.80 -17.53 -15.17
N TRP A 586 8.47 -17.76 -14.03
CA TRP A 586 9.57 -16.91 -13.57
C TRP A 586 10.73 -16.97 -14.57
N GLY A 587 11.03 -18.16 -15.12
CA GLY A 587 12.02 -18.32 -16.18
C GLY A 587 11.67 -17.57 -17.47
N TYR A 588 10.39 -17.53 -17.86
CA TYR A 588 9.95 -16.71 -18.99
C TYR A 588 10.17 -15.21 -18.72
N GLN A 589 9.82 -14.74 -17.53
CA GLN A 589 10.00 -13.34 -17.13
C GLN A 589 11.49 -12.96 -17.09
N ALA A 590 12.33 -13.78 -16.45
CA ALA A 590 13.77 -13.55 -16.35
C ALA A 590 14.45 -13.50 -17.73
N ARG A 591 14.06 -14.35 -18.67
CA ARG A 591 14.61 -14.29 -20.04
C ARG A 591 14.20 -13.04 -20.81
N ARG A 592 13.07 -12.40 -20.45
CA ARG A 592 12.53 -11.24 -21.16
C ARG A 592 12.92 -9.89 -20.53
N TRP A 593 13.00 -9.83 -19.19
CA TRP A 593 13.27 -8.61 -18.42
C TRP A 593 14.35 -8.80 -17.36
N GLY A 594 15.06 -9.92 -17.33
CA GLY A 594 16.13 -10.18 -16.36
C GLY A 594 17.31 -9.21 -16.48
N ASP A 595 17.41 -8.47 -17.59
CA ASP A 595 18.35 -7.35 -17.73
C ASP A 595 18.04 -6.19 -16.77
N LEU A 596 16.77 -6.03 -16.36
CA LEU A 596 16.32 -5.05 -15.38
C LEU A 596 16.43 -5.51 -13.94
N TYR A 597 16.54 -6.82 -13.71
CA TYR A 597 16.49 -7.39 -12.37
C TYR A 597 17.59 -6.80 -11.50
N PHE A 598 17.20 -6.35 -10.31
CA PHE A 598 18.09 -5.87 -9.29
C PHE A 598 18.91 -7.04 -8.77
N GLN A 599 20.23 -6.89 -8.90
CA GLN A 599 21.20 -7.72 -8.23
C GLN A 599 21.98 -6.84 -7.27
N SER A 600 21.96 -7.20 -5.99
CA SER A 600 22.84 -6.56 -5.01
C SER A 600 24.29 -6.82 -5.41
N GLY A 601 25.23 -5.91 -5.08
CA GLY A 601 26.65 -6.18 -5.32
C GLY A 601 27.20 -7.40 -4.56
N SER A 602 26.48 -7.93 -3.57
CA SER A 602 26.76 -9.24 -2.94
C SER A 602 26.38 -10.44 -3.82
N GLY A 603 25.77 -10.21 -4.98
CA GLY A 603 25.29 -11.20 -5.93
C GLY A 603 23.84 -11.60 -5.72
N ILE A 604 23.19 -11.23 -4.61
CA ILE A 604 21.81 -11.61 -4.29
C ILE A 604 20.83 -11.00 -5.30
N CYS A 605 19.95 -11.83 -5.87
CA CYS A 605 18.83 -11.42 -6.72
C CYS A 605 17.49 -11.75 -6.03
N PRO A 606 16.84 -10.79 -5.36
CA PRO A 606 15.54 -11.01 -4.75
C PRO A 606 14.44 -11.20 -5.79
N ILE A 607 13.61 -12.23 -5.61
CA ILE A 607 12.41 -12.50 -6.39
C ILE A 607 11.19 -12.26 -5.50
N ASP A 608 10.45 -11.19 -5.77
CA ASP A 608 9.23 -10.80 -5.06
C ASP A 608 8.11 -11.82 -5.31
N VAL A 609 7.67 -12.49 -4.26
CA VAL A 609 6.58 -13.47 -4.29
C VAL A 609 5.48 -13.02 -3.36
N GLU A 610 4.30 -12.78 -3.93
CA GLU A 610 3.12 -12.32 -3.22
C GLU A 610 2.34 -13.52 -2.69
N ASP A 611 2.41 -13.73 -1.38
CA ASP A 611 1.91 -14.95 -0.72
C ASP A 611 1.38 -14.62 0.68
N THR A 612 0.30 -13.85 0.70
CA THR A 612 -0.50 -13.62 1.90
C THR A 612 -1.45 -14.80 2.11
N ARG A 613 -1.36 -15.49 3.25
CA ARG A 613 -2.28 -16.61 3.58
C ARG A 613 -3.23 -16.29 4.73
N GLY A 614 -3.29 -15.05 5.21
CA GLY A 614 -4.19 -14.62 6.27
C GLY A 614 -3.93 -13.18 6.68
N TRP A 615 -4.84 -12.62 7.47
CA TRP A 615 -4.79 -11.23 7.92
C TRP A 615 -5.06 -11.09 9.41
N LEU A 616 -4.32 -10.17 10.04
CA LEU A 616 -4.66 -9.58 11.33
C LEU A 616 -4.87 -8.08 11.10
N ARG A 617 -6.10 -7.63 10.89
CA ARG A 617 -6.46 -6.21 10.75
C ARG A 617 -7.71 -5.92 11.57
N GLN A 618 -7.94 -4.65 11.89
CA GLN A 618 -9.12 -4.25 12.66
C GLN A 618 -10.45 -4.73 12.04
N ASP A 619 -10.55 -4.74 10.72
CA ASP A 619 -11.72 -5.11 9.95
C ASP A 619 -11.76 -6.61 9.57
N ILE A 620 -10.60 -7.26 9.47
CA ILE A 620 -10.49 -8.63 8.96
C ILE A 620 -9.45 -9.44 9.76
N GLN A 621 -9.90 -10.57 10.31
CA GLN A 621 -9.17 -11.37 11.29
C GLN A 621 -9.15 -12.87 10.94
N ILE A 622 -8.43 -13.25 9.87
CA ILE A 622 -8.67 -14.51 9.17
C ILE A 622 -7.42 -15.32 8.84
N ARG A 623 -7.63 -16.61 8.56
CA ARG A 623 -6.71 -17.49 7.82
C ARG A 623 -7.39 -17.89 6.50
N TYR A 624 -6.70 -17.77 5.38
CA TYR A 624 -7.26 -18.18 4.10
C TYR A 624 -7.46 -19.70 4.01
N PRO A 625 -8.52 -20.17 3.32
CA PRO A 625 -8.73 -21.59 3.06
C PRO A 625 -7.60 -22.19 2.23
N MET A 626 -7.13 -23.37 2.62
CA MET A 626 -6.04 -24.10 1.99
C MET A 626 -6.50 -25.36 1.23
N GLY A 627 -7.69 -25.88 1.52
CA GLY A 627 -8.33 -26.98 0.78
C GLY A 627 -8.06 -28.39 1.32
N ASP A 628 -8.74 -29.37 0.73
CA ASP A 628 -8.73 -30.78 1.17
C ASP A 628 -7.37 -31.45 0.93
N GLY A 629 -6.68 -31.12 -0.17
CA GLY A 629 -5.34 -31.62 -0.46
C GLY A 629 -4.33 -31.22 0.62
N VAL A 630 -4.36 -29.96 1.05
CA VAL A 630 -3.50 -29.46 2.13
C VAL A 630 -3.88 -30.09 3.47
N THR A 631 -5.17 -30.31 3.72
CA THR A 631 -5.64 -30.99 4.93
C THR A 631 -5.08 -32.42 5.04
N LYS A 632 -5.02 -33.17 3.93
CA LYS A 632 -4.41 -34.51 3.91
C LYS A 632 -2.92 -34.49 4.21
N LEU A 633 -2.18 -33.53 3.63
CA LEU A 633 -0.77 -33.32 3.95
C LEU A 633 -0.56 -33.00 5.43
N PHE A 634 -1.43 -32.17 6.02
CA PHE A 634 -1.37 -31.85 7.45
C PHE A 634 -1.61 -33.07 8.33
N GLN A 635 -2.57 -33.93 7.99
CA GLN A 635 -2.78 -35.19 8.69
C GLN A 635 -1.55 -36.11 8.61
N GLY A 636 -0.83 -36.10 7.48
CA GLY A 636 0.47 -36.78 7.35
C GLY A 636 1.54 -36.16 8.27
N TRP A 637 1.64 -34.84 8.27
CA TRP A 637 2.55 -34.09 9.14
C TRP A 637 2.30 -34.39 10.63
N LEU A 638 1.03 -34.46 11.06
CA LEU A 638 0.67 -34.80 12.43
C LEU A 638 1.07 -36.24 12.80
N ARG A 639 0.89 -37.20 11.89
CA ARG A 639 1.38 -38.59 12.10
C ARG A 639 2.89 -38.62 12.27
N LYS A 640 3.63 -37.80 11.53
CA LYS A 640 5.08 -37.67 11.69
C LYS A 640 5.46 -37.05 13.04
N LYS A 641 4.74 -36.01 13.49
CA LYS A 641 5.01 -35.29 14.76
C LYS A 641 4.63 -36.12 16.00
N TYR A 642 3.41 -36.66 16.02
CA TYR A 642 2.84 -37.32 17.20
C TYR A 642 2.94 -38.84 17.17
N ILE A 643 3.33 -39.45 16.04
CA ILE A 643 3.48 -40.89 15.83
C ILE A 643 2.14 -41.63 15.78
N ASP A 644 1.28 -41.45 16.79
CA ASP A 644 -0.05 -42.06 16.88
C ASP A 644 -1.12 -41.08 17.40
N LEU A 645 -2.39 -41.48 17.23
CA LEU A 645 -3.55 -40.62 17.51
C LEU A 645 -3.81 -40.50 19.01
N ASP A 646 -3.49 -41.53 19.80
CA ASP A 646 -3.63 -41.51 21.26
C ASP A 646 -2.72 -40.45 21.87
N ARG A 647 -1.48 -40.35 21.39
CA ARG A 647 -0.54 -39.32 21.80
C ARG A 647 -1.01 -37.92 21.39
N LEU A 648 -1.53 -37.76 20.17
CA LEU A 648 -2.09 -36.48 19.74
C LEU A 648 -3.25 -36.06 20.64
N ASN A 649 -4.23 -36.93 20.86
CA ASN A 649 -5.39 -36.67 21.70
C ASN A 649 -5.00 -36.32 23.14
N LEU A 650 -4.01 -37.01 23.70
CA LEU A 650 -3.46 -36.69 25.01
C LEU A 650 -2.86 -35.29 25.07
N VAL A 651 -2.10 -34.88 24.05
CA VAL A 651 -1.38 -33.60 24.01
C VAL A 651 -2.31 -32.43 23.69
N TRP A 652 -3.23 -32.61 22.74
CA TRP A 652 -4.19 -31.60 22.33
C TRP A 652 -5.38 -31.48 23.29
N GLY A 653 -5.61 -32.48 24.15
CA GLY A 653 -6.81 -32.56 24.98
C GLY A 653 -8.08 -32.81 24.15
N SER A 654 -7.95 -33.58 23.07
CA SER A 654 -9.02 -33.92 22.13
C SER A 654 -9.42 -35.41 22.23
N ASP A 655 -10.44 -35.80 21.47
CA ASP A 655 -11.00 -37.16 21.46
C ASP A 655 -11.26 -37.71 20.04
N PHE A 656 -10.45 -37.29 19.06
CA PHE A 656 -10.56 -37.76 17.67
C PHE A 656 -10.46 -39.29 17.59
N ALA A 657 -11.40 -39.92 16.89
CA ALA A 657 -11.42 -41.36 16.68
C ALA A 657 -10.61 -41.80 15.44
N ASP A 658 -10.41 -40.88 14.49
CA ASP A 658 -9.61 -41.10 13.29
C ASP A 658 -8.89 -39.83 12.84
N TRP A 659 -7.74 -39.98 12.19
CA TRP A 659 -6.97 -38.86 11.63
C TRP A 659 -7.78 -38.03 10.61
N GLY A 660 -8.72 -38.65 9.89
CA GLY A 660 -9.58 -38.00 8.92
C GLY A 660 -10.62 -37.04 9.53
N GLU A 661 -10.85 -37.12 10.84
CA GLU A 661 -11.69 -36.18 11.61
C GLU A 661 -10.97 -34.85 11.86
N ILE A 662 -9.64 -34.82 11.77
CA ILE A 662 -8.84 -33.62 11.96
C ILE A 662 -8.96 -32.74 10.71
N ARG A 663 -9.82 -31.72 10.80
CA ARG A 663 -10.12 -30.76 9.73
C ARG A 663 -10.11 -29.32 10.28
N PRO A 664 -8.99 -28.58 10.14
CA PRO A 664 -8.83 -27.25 10.76
C PRO A 664 -9.91 -26.23 10.37
N GLU A 665 -10.39 -26.31 9.13
CA GLU A 665 -11.31 -25.34 8.51
C GLU A 665 -12.79 -25.70 8.68
N ALA A 666 -13.10 -26.96 8.98
CA ALA A 666 -14.48 -27.43 9.01
C ALA A 666 -15.22 -26.88 10.22
N GLY A 667 -16.34 -26.17 9.99
CA GLY A 667 -17.14 -25.59 11.08
C GLY A 667 -16.65 -24.23 11.60
N GLN A 668 -15.59 -23.67 11.00
CA GLN A 668 -15.09 -22.33 11.35
C GLN A 668 -16.05 -21.21 10.97
N VAL A 669 -15.90 -20.06 11.63
CA VAL A 669 -16.75 -18.89 11.43
C VAL A 669 -16.33 -18.12 10.18
N THR A 670 -17.27 -17.86 9.27
CA THR A 670 -17.02 -16.95 8.14
C THR A 670 -17.08 -15.50 8.62
N ASN A 671 -16.07 -14.70 8.30
CA ASN A 671 -16.08 -13.28 8.63
C ASN A 671 -17.22 -12.51 7.95
N ARG A 672 -17.47 -11.28 8.38
CA ARG A 672 -18.57 -10.43 7.88
C ARG A 672 -18.54 -10.13 6.37
N PHE A 673 -17.40 -10.34 5.71
CA PHE A 673 -17.20 -10.05 4.29
C PHE A 673 -17.16 -11.30 3.42
N GLY A 674 -17.27 -12.51 4.01
CA GLY A 674 -17.15 -13.75 3.25
C GLY A 674 -15.73 -14.10 2.78
N HIS A 675 -14.69 -13.41 3.29
CA HIS A 675 -13.27 -13.62 2.93
C HIS A 675 -12.61 -14.83 3.65
N GLN A 676 -13.31 -15.41 4.63
CA GLN A 676 -13.23 -16.78 5.21
C GLN A 676 -12.26 -17.07 6.39
N TYR A 677 -12.82 -17.83 7.34
CA TYR A 677 -12.35 -18.46 8.59
C TYR A 677 -11.68 -17.59 9.66
N GLU A 678 -12.50 -17.15 10.62
CA GLU A 678 -12.10 -16.73 11.95
C GLU A 678 -12.11 -17.94 12.88
N TYR A 679 -11.04 -18.10 13.67
CA TYR A 679 -10.84 -19.24 14.58
C TYR A 679 -11.20 -18.83 16.02
N THR A 680 -12.27 -18.04 16.20
CA THR A 680 -12.56 -17.36 17.47
C THR A 680 -13.43 -18.17 18.43
N ASP A 681 -14.02 -19.29 17.99
CA ASP A 681 -14.89 -20.14 18.81
C ASP A 681 -14.07 -21.04 19.75
N PRO A 682 -14.08 -20.81 21.08
CA PRO A 682 -13.29 -21.60 22.02
C PRO A 682 -13.79 -23.05 22.18
N ASP A 683 -15.00 -23.38 21.72
CA ASP A 683 -15.52 -24.76 21.77
C ASP A 683 -15.04 -25.59 20.57
N HIS A 684 -14.47 -24.94 19.55
CA HIS A 684 -13.92 -25.61 18.38
C HIS A 684 -12.51 -26.18 18.67
N PRO A 685 -12.17 -27.42 18.24
CA PRO A 685 -10.84 -28.00 18.49
C PRO A 685 -9.68 -27.13 17.98
N PHE A 686 -9.93 -26.41 16.89
CA PHE A 686 -9.02 -25.40 16.35
C PHE A 686 -9.56 -24.01 16.65
N HIS A 687 -9.00 -23.35 17.66
CA HIS A 687 -9.35 -21.99 18.00
C HIS A 687 -8.09 -21.17 18.28
N ASP A 688 -8.19 -19.86 18.18
CA ASP A 688 -7.07 -18.94 18.30
C ASP A 688 -6.30 -19.22 19.61
N TRP A 689 -4.98 -19.33 19.45
CA TRP A 689 -3.97 -19.49 20.49
C TRP A 689 -3.99 -20.80 21.28
N ASN A 690 -4.64 -21.85 20.77
CA ASN A 690 -4.40 -23.21 21.27
C ASN A 690 -3.30 -23.95 20.49
N LEU A 691 -2.93 -25.13 20.99
CA LEU A 691 -1.91 -25.97 20.36
C LEU A 691 -2.32 -26.50 18.97
N PRO A 692 -3.56 -27.01 18.76
CA PRO A 692 -4.01 -27.42 17.42
C PRO A 692 -3.87 -26.35 16.33
N VAL A 693 -4.27 -25.09 16.59
CA VAL A 693 -4.12 -24.02 15.60
C VAL A 693 -2.66 -23.59 15.42
N LEU A 694 -1.84 -23.67 16.48
CA LEU A 694 -0.41 -23.41 16.39
C LEU A 694 0.30 -24.45 15.50
N ASP A 695 -0.02 -25.73 15.66
CA ASP A 695 0.47 -26.80 14.78
C ASP A 695 0.05 -26.57 13.32
N TRP A 696 -1.18 -26.12 13.10
CA TRP A 696 -1.67 -25.75 11.77
C TRP A 696 -0.89 -24.57 11.17
N ASP A 697 -0.63 -23.52 11.94
CA ASP A 697 0.13 -22.35 11.47
C ASP A 697 1.60 -22.69 11.19
N ILE A 698 2.24 -23.53 12.01
CA ILE A 698 3.59 -24.05 11.76
C ILE A 698 3.62 -24.85 10.46
N PHE A 699 2.70 -25.79 10.28
CA PHE A 699 2.61 -26.59 9.06
C PHE A 699 2.41 -25.71 7.82
N ARG A 700 1.54 -24.69 7.88
CA ARG A 700 1.31 -23.75 6.78
C ARG A 700 2.58 -22.99 6.40
N THR A 701 3.41 -22.62 7.38
CA THR A 701 4.73 -22.03 7.13
C THR A 701 5.70 -23.04 6.51
N GLU A 702 5.80 -24.26 7.03
CA GLU A 702 6.70 -25.29 6.46
C GLU A 702 6.31 -25.65 5.01
N LEU A 703 5.01 -25.74 4.71
CA LEU A 703 4.51 -25.97 3.34
C LEU A 703 4.93 -24.81 2.40
N ARG A 704 4.88 -23.57 2.89
CA ARG A 704 5.37 -22.40 2.14
C ARG A 704 6.86 -22.54 1.80
N LEU A 705 7.68 -22.86 2.78
CA LEU A 705 9.13 -23.02 2.59
C LEU A 705 9.45 -24.15 1.62
N ARG A 706 8.76 -25.29 1.73
CA ARG A 706 8.86 -26.37 0.76
C ARG A 706 8.57 -25.89 -0.67
N ASN A 707 7.45 -25.21 -0.89
CA ASN A 707 7.07 -24.70 -2.21
C ASN A 707 8.14 -23.75 -2.77
N TYR A 708 8.68 -22.86 -1.96
CA TYR A 708 9.75 -21.95 -2.37
C TYR A 708 11.05 -22.67 -2.73
N ARG A 709 11.46 -23.64 -1.91
CA ARG A 709 12.63 -24.48 -2.16
C ARG A 709 12.50 -25.22 -3.49
N ASP A 710 11.35 -25.82 -3.73
CA ASP A 710 11.07 -26.61 -4.92
C ASP A 710 11.08 -25.72 -6.18
N VAL A 711 10.48 -24.52 -6.15
CA VAL A 711 10.56 -23.56 -7.27
C VAL A 711 12.01 -23.14 -7.53
N LEU A 712 12.75 -22.73 -6.49
CA LEU A 712 14.13 -22.26 -6.65
C LEU A 712 15.09 -23.35 -7.10
N SER A 713 14.81 -24.62 -6.80
CA SER A 713 15.61 -25.76 -7.27
C SER A 713 15.71 -25.82 -8.81
N VAL A 714 14.66 -25.33 -9.50
CA VAL A 714 14.61 -25.24 -10.96
C VAL A 714 15.00 -23.85 -11.43
N PHE A 715 14.42 -22.79 -10.82
CA PHE A 715 14.62 -21.43 -11.29
C PHE A 715 16.08 -20.95 -11.20
N ARG A 716 16.87 -21.49 -10.26
CA ARG A 716 18.30 -21.18 -10.13
C ARG A 716 19.16 -21.68 -11.30
N GLU A 717 18.63 -22.53 -12.17
CA GLU A 717 19.31 -22.83 -13.45
C GLU A 717 19.36 -21.63 -14.39
N GLU A 718 18.35 -20.74 -14.30
CA GLU A 718 18.26 -19.49 -15.08
C GLU A 718 18.84 -18.30 -14.31
N VAL A 719 18.56 -18.22 -13.01
CA VAL A 719 19.03 -17.15 -12.12
C VAL A 719 19.75 -17.74 -10.89
N PRO A 720 21.07 -18.05 -10.98
CA PRO A 720 21.78 -18.81 -9.96
C PRO A 720 21.70 -18.25 -8.53
N ASN A 721 21.66 -16.93 -8.40
CA ASN A 721 21.64 -16.24 -7.11
C ASN A 721 20.23 -15.80 -6.67
N ALA A 722 19.17 -16.41 -7.24
CA ALA A 722 17.79 -16.13 -6.85
C ALA A 722 17.55 -16.51 -5.38
N VAL A 723 16.89 -15.61 -4.66
CA VAL A 723 16.39 -15.81 -3.29
C VAL A 723 14.95 -15.31 -3.21
N ILE A 724 14.18 -15.81 -2.24
CA ILE A 724 12.82 -15.32 -2.04
C ILE A 724 12.85 -13.97 -1.34
N SER A 725 12.16 -13.00 -1.96
CA SER A 725 11.60 -11.83 -1.30
C SER A 725 10.13 -12.12 -1.08
N VAL A 726 9.74 -12.45 0.14
CA VAL A 726 8.32 -12.72 0.43
C VAL A 726 7.62 -11.40 0.66
N ARG A 727 6.48 -11.22 0.00
CA ARG A 727 5.64 -10.04 0.12
C ARG A 727 4.31 -10.43 0.72
N THR A 728 3.94 -9.72 1.78
CA THR A 728 2.68 -9.93 2.52
C THR A 728 1.87 -8.67 2.64
N GLU A 729 0.62 -8.83 3.06
CA GLU A 729 -0.29 -7.75 3.39
C GLU A 729 -0.77 -7.86 4.84
N GLY A 730 -1.16 -6.71 5.42
CA GLY A 730 -1.84 -6.68 6.71
C GLY A 730 -0.91 -6.47 7.91
N GLY A 731 0.22 -5.77 7.73
CA GLY A 731 1.05 -5.32 8.85
C GLY A 731 2.00 -6.38 9.40
N ASN A 732 2.34 -7.39 8.60
CA ASN A 732 3.18 -8.49 9.05
C ASN A 732 4.68 -8.11 9.04
N VAL A 733 5.41 -8.52 10.07
CA VAL A 733 6.86 -8.31 10.19
C VAL A 733 7.53 -9.63 10.56
N LEU A 734 8.48 -10.06 9.73
CA LEU A 734 9.15 -11.35 9.90
C LEU A 734 10.31 -11.24 10.90
N VAL A 735 10.00 -11.37 12.19
CA VAL A 735 10.98 -11.32 13.28
C VAL A 735 10.65 -12.40 14.33
N ALA A 736 11.66 -13.21 14.69
CA ALA A 736 11.55 -14.21 15.74
C ALA A 736 11.88 -13.65 17.13
N GLY A 737 11.42 -14.33 18.17
CA GLY A 737 11.77 -14.02 19.56
C GLY A 737 10.99 -12.85 20.17
N LEU A 738 9.88 -12.44 19.53
CA LEU A 738 8.95 -11.48 20.12
C LEU A 738 8.19 -12.13 21.28
N ASP A 739 8.00 -11.36 22.36
CA ASP A 739 7.22 -11.81 23.51
C ASP A 739 5.71 -11.76 23.18
N PRO A 740 4.98 -12.91 23.20
CA PRO A 740 3.53 -12.93 23.02
C PRO A 740 2.75 -12.10 24.04
N GLN A 741 3.34 -11.85 25.21
CA GLN A 741 2.77 -11.08 26.31
C GLN A 741 3.32 -9.65 26.36
N SER A 742 4.06 -9.20 25.34
CA SER A 742 4.59 -7.85 25.24
C SER A 742 3.49 -6.83 25.55
N PRO A 743 3.70 -5.87 26.47
CA PRO A 743 2.74 -4.81 26.75
C PRO A 743 2.59 -3.85 25.55
N ASN A 744 3.59 -3.80 24.66
CA ASN A 744 3.49 -3.07 23.41
C ASN A 744 2.55 -3.79 22.43
N ALA A 745 1.45 -3.13 22.06
CA ALA A 745 0.41 -3.65 21.16
C ALA A 745 0.92 -3.94 19.74
N HIS A 746 1.89 -3.17 19.23
CA HIS A 746 2.49 -3.38 17.91
C HIS A 746 3.34 -4.65 17.85
N PHE A 747 4.20 -4.90 18.84
CA PHE A 747 4.96 -6.16 18.89
C PHE A 747 4.05 -7.38 19.04
N ARG A 748 2.95 -7.20 19.77
CA ARG A 748 1.92 -8.22 19.89
C ARG A 748 1.19 -8.49 18.58
N HIS A 749 0.83 -7.42 17.85
CA HIS A 749 0.28 -7.52 16.51
C HIS A 749 1.18 -8.36 15.62
N ILE A 750 2.48 -8.05 15.58
CA ILE A 750 3.44 -8.76 14.74
C ILE A 750 3.50 -10.25 15.11
N TYR A 751 3.59 -10.57 16.40
CA TYR A 751 3.62 -11.97 16.86
C TYR A 751 2.40 -12.77 16.36
N TYR A 752 1.18 -12.24 16.54
CA TYR A 752 -0.04 -12.95 16.15
C TYR A 752 -0.31 -12.88 14.63
N SER A 753 0.12 -11.82 13.95
CA SER A 753 -0.01 -11.67 12.49
C SER A 753 0.80 -12.71 11.74
N GLN A 754 2.05 -12.98 12.17
CA GLN A 754 2.90 -14.03 11.60
C GLN A 754 2.22 -15.41 11.61
N ARG A 755 1.50 -15.74 12.69
CA ARG A 755 0.78 -17.02 12.85
C ARG A 755 -0.40 -17.11 11.89
N ARG A 756 -1.25 -16.09 11.85
CA ARG A 756 -2.40 -16.06 10.92
C ARG A 756 -1.97 -16.06 9.45
N CYS A 757 -0.94 -15.29 9.11
CA CYS A 757 -0.36 -15.24 7.77
C CYS A 757 0.36 -16.54 7.38
N GLY A 758 0.63 -17.45 8.32
CA GLY A 758 1.39 -18.67 8.06
C GLY A 758 2.83 -18.38 7.67
N LEU A 759 3.45 -17.36 8.28
CA LEU A 759 4.84 -16.94 8.06
C LEU A 759 5.54 -16.69 9.40
N ILE A 760 5.77 -17.75 10.17
CA ILE A 760 6.39 -17.68 11.49
C ILE A 760 7.92 -17.61 11.36
N ALA A 761 8.54 -16.53 11.84
CA ALA A 761 9.99 -16.32 11.71
C ALA A 761 10.85 -17.45 12.30
N GLU A 762 10.47 -18.02 13.44
CA GLU A 762 11.18 -19.17 14.04
C GLU A 762 11.23 -20.37 13.08
N VAL A 763 10.16 -20.58 12.30
CA VAL A 763 10.07 -21.66 11.31
C VAL A 763 10.87 -21.30 10.05
N VAL A 764 10.79 -20.06 9.58
CA VAL A 764 11.58 -19.58 8.41
C VAL A 764 13.08 -19.75 8.64
N GLN A 765 13.55 -19.53 9.88
CA GLN A 765 14.96 -19.70 10.25
C GLN A 765 15.47 -21.14 10.16
N SER A 766 14.60 -22.14 10.04
CA SER A 766 15.01 -23.54 9.80
C SER A 766 15.62 -23.77 8.42
N GLU A 767 15.37 -22.86 7.45
CA GLU A 767 15.94 -22.88 6.10
C GLU A 767 16.70 -21.58 5.79
N PRO A 768 17.86 -21.35 6.43
CA PRO A 768 18.61 -20.11 6.29
C PRO A 768 19.01 -19.89 4.82
N GLY A 769 18.72 -18.69 4.32
CA GLY A 769 19.07 -18.30 2.95
C GLY A 769 17.99 -18.54 1.89
N LEU A 770 16.89 -19.21 2.24
CA LEU A 770 15.76 -19.38 1.33
C LEU A 770 14.97 -18.07 1.16
N VAL A 771 14.51 -17.50 2.28
CA VAL A 771 13.91 -16.17 2.36
C VAL A 771 14.98 -15.20 2.87
N ARG A 772 15.31 -14.19 2.06
CA ARG A 772 16.34 -13.19 2.37
C ARG A 772 15.81 -11.79 2.47
N VAL A 773 14.64 -11.52 1.90
CA VAL A 773 13.98 -10.23 1.94
C VAL A 773 12.54 -10.46 2.39
N HIS A 774 12.06 -9.59 3.27
CA HIS A 774 10.65 -9.56 3.66
C HIS A 774 10.09 -8.18 3.35
N SER A 775 8.97 -8.15 2.64
CA SER A 775 8.27 -6.94 2.27
C SER A 775 6.80 -7.02 2.70
N ASP A 776 6.24 -5.89 3.12
CA ASP A 776 4.84 -5.80 3.55
C ASP A 776 4.24 -4.44 3.18
N TYR A 777 2.99 -4.43 2.74
CA TYR A 777 2.19 -3.20 2.59
C TYR A 777 1.63 -2.76 3.94
N THR A 778 2.55 -2.50 4.89
CA THR A 778 2.14 -2.27 6.26
C THR A 778 1.33 -0.99 6.37
N THR A 779 0.24 -1.10 7.10
CA THR A 779 -0.55 0.05 7.53
C THR A 779 -0.36 0.34 9.02
N MET A 780 0.37 -0.49 9.77
CA MET A 780 0.57 -0.29 11.20
C MET A 780 1.59 0.84 11.48
N PRO A 781 1.23 1.85 12.30
CA PRO A 781 2.08 3.02 12.58
C PRO A 781 3.16 2.72 13.62
N TYR A 782 4.14 1.89 13.24
CA TYR A 782 5.29 1.62 14.09
C TYR A 782 6.08 2.91 14.39
N THR A 783 6.49 3.08 15.64
CA THR A 783 7.36 4.19 16.05
C THR A 783 8.78 4.02 15.49
N PRO A 784 9.59 5.10 15.39
CA PRO A 784 10.98 4.98 14.98
C PRO A 784 11.79 4.00 15.83
N SER A 785 11.55 3.95 17.15
CA SER A 785 12.21 2.99 18.04
C SER A 785 11.81 1.54 17.77
N GLU A 786 10.52 1.29 17.52
CA GLU A 786 10.03 -0.03 17.12
C GLU A 786 10.64 -0.48 15.80
N ILE A 787 10.64 0.39 14.78
CA ILE A 787 11.25 0.07 13.48
C ILE A 787 12.74 -0.17 13.57
N ARG A 788 13.45 0.59 14.39
CA ARG A 788 14.88 0.35 14.66
C ARG A 788 15.09 -1.05 15.24
N PHE A 789 14.31 -1.41 16.27
CA PHE A 789 14.37 -2.74 16.90
C PHE A 789 14.04 -3.86 15.90
N LEU A 790 12.92 -3.74 15.19
CA LEU A 790 12.45 -4.74 14.24
C LEU A 790 13.44 -4.93 13.09
N THR A 791 13.97 -3.83 12.55
CA THR A 791 14.93 -3.89 11.43
C THR A 791 16.23 -4.56 11.86
N ARG A 792 16.83 -4.09 12.96
CA ARG A 792 18.05 -4.69 13.51
C ARG A 792 17.89 -6.18 13.77
N THR A 793 16.75 -6.56 14.35
CA THR A 793 16.48 -7.95 14.71
C THR A 793 16.32 -8.82 13.46
N ALA A 794 15.56 -8.37 12.47
CA ALA A 794 15.41 -9.09 11.20
C ALA A 794 16.75 -9.26 10.47
N VAL A 795 17.54 -8.19 10.36
CA VAL A 795 18.86 -8.21 9.71
C VAL A 795 19.80 -9.18 10.42
N ALA A 796 19.83 -9.16 11.76
CA ALA A 796 20.60 -10.12 12.57
C ALA A 796 20.14 -11.57 12.37
N GLN A 797 18.87 -11.78 12.00
CA GLN A 797 18.29 -13.09 11.66
C GLN A 797 18.46 -13.46 10.18
N GLY A 798 19.15 -12.63 9.38
CA GLY A 798 19.46 -12.89 7.97
C GLY A 798 18.36 -12.53 6.98
N VAL A 799 17.35 -11.77 7.42
CA VAL A 799 16.25 -11.26 6.59
C VAL A 799 16.34 -9.75 6.50
N VAL A 800 16.40 -9.21 5.28
CA VAL A 800 16.42 -7.76 5.04
C VAL A 800 14.98 -7.24 4.95
N PRO A 801 14.55 -6.33 5.84
CA PRO A 801 13.23 -5.72 5.72
C PRO A 801 13.21 -4.69 4.59
N CYS A 802 12.18 -4.77 3.74
CA CYS A 802 11.88 -3.83 2.67
C CYS A 802 10.37 -3.52 2.69
N PHE A 803 9.92 -2.81 3.73
CA PHE A 803 8.51 -2.46 3.88
C PHE A 803 8.08 -1.37 2.89
N PHE A 804 6.79 -1.35 2.55
CA PHE A 804 6.17 -0.31 1.72
C PHE A 804 4.99 0.32 2.48
N PRO A 805 5.26 1.19 3.47
CA PRO A 805 4.21 1.74 4.32
C PRO A 805 3.36 2.80 3.62
N GLN A 806 2.12 2.96 4.10
CA GLN A 806 1.16 3.97 3.65
C GLN A 806 1.19 5.22 4.55
N PHE A 807 2.33 5.92 4.61
CA PHE A 807 2.59 7.00 5.57
C PHE A 807 1.52 8.10 5.63
N ASN A 808 0.82 8.36 4.52
CA ASN A 808 -0.25 9.35 4.45
C ASN A 808 -1.50 8.95 5.26
N ASN A 809 -1.66 7.66 5.57
CA ASN A 809 -2.86 7.11 6.18
C ASN A 809 -2.59 5.77 6.89
N MET A 810 -1.69 5.79 7.87
CA MET A 810 -1.43 4.62 8.71
C MET A 810 -2.62 4.37 9.65
N ARG A 811 -2.81 3.13 10.07
CA ARG A 811 -4.01 2.58 10.70
C ARG A 811 -3.63 1.90 12.01
N ASP A 812 -3.68 2.63 13.12
CA ASP A 812 -3.46 2.04 14.44
C ASP A 812 -4.70 1.28 14.94
N ILE A 813 -4.44 0.31 15.81
CA ILE A 813 -5.44 -0.40 16.60
C ILE A 813 -5.26 0.04 18.06
N ALA A 814 -5.89 1.16 18.40
CA ALA A 814 -5.79 1.77 19.71
C ALA A 814 -6.57 0.96 20.76
N ILE A 815 -5.86 0.06 21.45
CA ILE A 815 -6.46 -0.77 22.51
C ILE A 815 -6.87 0.11 23.68
N ASN A 816 -8.13 -0.02 24.10
CA ASN A 816 -8.71 0.80 25.16
C ASN A 816 -9.92 0.11 25.82
N ALA A 817 -10.42 0.71 26.89
CA ALA A 817 -11.52 0.16 27.68
C ALA A 817 -12.93 0.37 27.10
N ARG A 818 -13.13 1.20 26.06
CA ARG A 818 -14.46 1.73 25.68
C ARG A 818 -14.83 1.64 24.19
N TYR A 819 -13.99 2.12 23.29
CA TYR A 819 -14.31 2.41 21.89
C TYR A 819 -13.79 1.35 20.92
N GLY A 820 -14.61 1.01 19.92
CA GLY A 820 -14.25 0.12 18.82
C GLY A 820 -14.77 -1.32 18.97
N THR A 821 -14.11 -2.28 18.29
CA THR A 821 -14.53 -3.69 18.25
C THR A 821 -13.85 -4.52 19.34
N GLU A 822 -14.43 -5.67 19.70
CA GLU A 822 -13.80 -6.62 20.62
C GLU A 822 -12.46 -7.09 20.04
N TYR A 823 -11.38 -6.90 20.82
CA TYR A 823 -10.02 -7.22 20.37
C TYR A 823 -9.27 -8.12 21.35
N GLY A 824 -9.89 -8.45 22.49
CA GLY A 824 -9.32 -9.29 23.53
C GLY A 824 -8.84 -10.65 23.01
N VAL A 825 -9.67 -11.34 22.22
CA VAL A 825 -9.28 -12.63 21.61
C VAL A 825 -8.09 -12.42 20.69
N HIS A 826 -8.10 -11.44 19.79
CA HIS A 826 -7.07 -11.31 18.74
C HIS A 826 -5.66 -10.99 19.28
N TYR A 827 -5.56 -10.36 20.45
CA TYR A 827 -4.28 -10.09 21.14
C TYR A 827 -4.08 -10.98 22.37
N ASN A 828 -4.89 -12.03 22.54
CA ASN A 828 -4.81 -12.96 23.67
C ASN A 828 -4.73 -12.22 25.02
N LEU A 829 -5.70 -11.33 25.26
CA LEU A 829 -5.75 -10.51 26.47
C LEU A 829 -6.41 -11.29 27.62
N PRO A 830 -5.98 -11.07 28.88
CA PRO A 830 -6.60 -11.71 30.04
C PRO A 830 -8.02 -11.20 30.32
N GLU A 831 -8.35 -10.01 29.82
CA GLU A 831 -9.66 -9.37 29.97
C GLU A 831 -10.14 -8.84 28.61
N GLY A 832 -11.47 -8.73 28.45
CA GLY A 832 -12.06 -8.08 27.29
C GLY A 832 -11.61 -6.63 27.17
N ARG A 833 -11.11 -6.26 25.98
CA ARG A 833 -10.77 -4.88 25.60
C ARG A 833 -11.19 -4.61 24.17
N LYS A 834 -11.34 -3.32 23.88
CA LYS A 834 -11.71 -2.82 22.56
C LYS A 834 -10.48 -2.35 21.81
N GLY A 835 -10.49 -2.49 20.49
CA GLY A 835 -9.54 -1.82 19.60
C GLY A 835 -10.28 -0.75 18.79
N MET A 836 -9.83 0.50 18.84
CA MET A 836 -10.35 1.58 17.98
C MET A 836 -9.40 1.78 16.79
N MET A 837 -9.96 1.84 15.58
CA MET A 837 -9.17 2.18 14.39
C MET A 837 -8.82 3.67 14.40
N MET A 838 -7.54 4.01 14.34
CA MET A 838 -7.08 5.38 14.20
C MET A 838 -6.31 5.55 12.90
N HIS A 839 -6.80 6.41 12.01
CA HIS A 839 -6.09 6.83 10.80
C HIS A 839 -5.24 8.05 11.10
N VAL A 840 -3.94 7.96 10.82
CA VAL A 840 -2.97 8.99 11.18
C VAL A 840 -1.92 9.21 10.10
N LEU A 841 -1.46 10.46 10.01
CA LEU A 841 -0.27 10.82 9.25
C LEU A 841 0.97 10.50 10.10
N LEU A 842 1.92 9.76 9.51
CA LEU A 842 3.20 9.43 10.14
C LEU A 842 4.36 10.05 9.36
N ALA A 843 5.37 10.58 10.07
CA ALA A 843 6.58 11.10 9.46
C ALA A 843 7.40 9.99 8.79
N LEU A 844 7.73 10.16 7.51
CA LEU A 844 8.50 9.20 6.73
C LEU A 844 9.98 9.23 7.08
N TYR A 845 10.57 10.41 7.27
CA TYR A 845 12.02 10.54 7.42
C TYR A 845 12.57 9.78 8.65
N PRO A 846 11.98 9.89 9.86
CA PRO A 846 12.48 9.16 11.02
C PRO A 846 12.44 7.64 10.83
N TRP A 847 11.42 7.14 10.12
CA TRP A 847 11.32 5.73 9.74
C TRP A 847 12.43 5.34 8.77
N PHE A 848 12.62 6.10 7.69
CA PHE A 848 13.67 5.84 6.70
C PHE A 848 15.05 5.84 7.33
N LYS A 849 15.31 6.79 8.24
CA LYS A 849 16.53 6.83 9.04
C LYS A 849 16.71 5.57 9.89
N ALA A 850 15.69 5.17 10.64
CA ALA A 850 15.74 3.98 11.49
C ALA A 850 15.95 2.69 10.67
N THR A 851 15.29 2.55 9.52
CA THR A 851 15.47 1.40 8.63
C THR A 851 16.89 1.37 8.03
N TYR A 852 17.36 2.50 7.48
CA TYR A 852 18.67 2.60 6.83
C TYR A 852 19.82 2.34 7.80
N GLU A 853 19.83 2.98 8.97
CA GLU A 853 20.93 2.86 9.93
C GLU A 853 21.04 1.46 10.56
N GLU A 854 20.03 0.61 10.40
CA GLU A 854 20.00 -0.77 10.91
C GLU A 854 20.15 -1.81 9.78
N GLY A 855 20.51 -1.39 8.56
CA GLY A 855 20.81 -2.27 7.44
C GLY A 855 19.61 -2.78 6.64
N GLY A 856 18.42 -2.22 6.88
CA GLY A 856 17.22 -2.47 6.09
C GLY A 856 17.14 -1.61 4.83
N VAL A 857 16.09 -1.82 4.02
CA VAL A 857 15.81 -1.02 2.83
C VAL A 857 14.69 -0.02 3.12
N PRO A 858 14.95 1.30 3.15
CA PRO A 858 13.90 2.30 3.19
C PRO A 858 12.98 2.16 1.97
N GLY A 859 11.68 2.05 2.24
CA GLY A 859 10.67 1.83 1.21
C GLY A 859 9.37 2.56 1.47
N ILE A 860 8.61 2.83 0.40
CA ILE A 860 7.29 3.48 0.45
C ILE A 860 6.38 2.89 -0.61
N LEU A 861 5.10 2.70 -0.29
CA LEU A 861 4.09 2.42 -1.30
C LEU A 861 3.73 3.73 -2.03
N TRP A 862 4.17 3.88 -3.27
CA TRP A 862 3.94 5.12 -4.01
C TRP A 862 2.45 5.37 -4.25
N GLU A 863 1.74 4.30 -4.62
CA GLU A 863 0.33 4.29 -4.99
C GLU A 863 -0.21 2.87 -4.76
N ASP A 864 -1.32 2.69 -4.03
CA ASP A 864 -1.85 1.34 -3.74
C ASP A 864 -3.02 0.91 -4.65
N TYR A 865 -3.33 -0.37 -4.83
CA TYR A 865 -4.56 -0.78 -5.54
C TYR A 865 -5.76 -0.81 -4.60
N GLN A 866 -6.90 -0.22 -5.01
CA GLN A 866 -8.15 -0.20 -4.23
C GLN A 866 -8.01 0.29 -2.76
N CYS A 867 -6.98 1.07 -2.45
CA CYS A 867 -6.66 1.51 -1.09
C CYS A 867 -6.11 2.94 -1.08
N ASP A 868 -6.10 3.57 0.09
CA ASP A 868 -5.82 4.99 0.32
C ASP A 868 -4.39 5.36 0.66
N GLY A 869 -3.47 4.43 0.44
CA GLY A 869 -2.03 4.66 0.45
C GLY A 869 -1.51 5.35 -0.80
N PHE A 870 -0.82 6.49 -0.61
CA PHE A 870 -0.08 7.21 -1.64
C PHE A 870 1.09 8.01 -1.07
N ALA A 871 2.09 8.28 -1.90
CA ALA A 871 3.05 9.35 -1.65
C ALA A 871 2.43 10.73 -1.96
N THR A 872 2.09 11.51 -0.92
CA THR A 872 1.63 12.90 -1.06
C THR A 872 2.81 13.85 -1.18
N ALA A 873 2.55 15.16 -1.37
CA ALA A 873 3.58 16.18 -1.33
C ALA A 873 4.36 16.19 0.01
N THR A 874 3.74 15.78 1.11
CA THR A 874 4.39 15.65 2.42
C THR A 874 5.49 14.59 2.36
N GLN A 875 5.16 13.33 2.00
CA GLN A 875 6.16 12.26 1.90
C GLN A 875 7.25 12.58 0.87
N LYS A 876 6.89 13.16 -0.28
CA LYS A 876 7.86 13.55 -1.32
C LYS A 876 8.86 14.60 -0.82
N ARG A 877 8.43 15.55 0.02
CA ARG A 877 9.34 16.52 0.67
C ARG A 877 10.29 15.79 1.61
N GLU A 878 9.79 14.90 2.46
CA GLU A 878 10.62 14.11 3.40
C GLU A 878 11.67 13.25 2.69
N MET A 879 11.28 12.56 1.62
CA MET A 879 12.20 11.74 0.82
C MET A 879 13.34 12.58 0.22
N ARG A 880 13.05 13.79 -0.26
CA ARG A 880 14.10 14.71 -0.74
C ARG A 880 15.05 15.15 0.38
N TYR A 881 14.54 15.40 1.59
CA TYR A 881 15.41 15.66 2.76
C TYR A 881 16.28 14.44 3.11
N PHE A 882 15.71 13.23 3.05
CA PHE A 882 16.45 11.98 3.26
C PHE A 882 17.56 11.80 2.24
N ARG A 883 17.23 11.94 0.94
CA ARG A 883 18.20 11.90 -0.16
C ARG A 883 19.36 12.88 0.06
N GLN A 884 19.06 14.14 0.38
CA GLN A 884 20.09 15.16 0.64
C GLN A 884 20.95 14.84 1.88
N ALA A 885 20.35 14.28 2.93
CA ALA A 885 21.09 13.82 4.10
C ALA A 885 22.01 12.65 3.77
N LEU A 886 21.52 11.69 3.00
CA LEU A 886 22.25 10.51 2.57
C LEU A 886 23.43 10.91 1.66
N GLU A 887 23.20 11.73 0.64
CA GLU A 887 24.25 12.25 -0.24
C GLU A 887 25.37 12.95 0.56
N ARG A 888 25.04 13.73 1.60
CA ARG A 888 26.04 14.36 2.48
C ARG A 888 26.90 13.36 3.25
N VAL A 889 26.34 12.22 3.65
CA VAL A 889 27.09 11.16 4.37
C VAL A 889 27.91 10.32 3.41
N LEU A 890 27.32 9.96 2.27
CA LEU A 890 27.93 9.13 1.24
C LEU A 890 29.11 9.80 0.53
N ASN A 891 29.14 11.14 0.49
CA ASN A 891 30.19 11.93 -0.19
C ASN A 891 31.31 12.42 0.76
N ARG A 892 31.33 12.01 2.03
CA ARG A 892 32.47 12.32 2.91
C ARG A 892 33.71 11.54 2.48
N PRO A 893 34.94 12.09 2.62
CA PRO A 893 36.16 11.40 2.20
C PRO A 893 36.30 9.98 2.77
N GLU A 894 35.99 9.80 4.06
CA GLU A 894 36.03 8.50 4.73
C GLU A 894 34.99 7.50 4.18
N SER A 895 33.81 7.99 3.77
CA SER A 895 32.76 7.18 3.17
C SER A 895 33.13 6.74 1.76
N LEU A 896 33.78 7.61 0.97
CA LEU A 896 34.19 7.28 -0.40
C LEU A 896 35.17 6.11 -0.43
N ASP A 897 36.12 6.06 0.50
CA ASP A 897 37.08 4.97 0.57
C ASP A 897 36.42 3.65 0.98
N LEU A 898 35.47 3.68 1.93
CA LEU A 898 34.67 2.50 2.33
C LEU A 898 33.74 2.00 1.21
N ARG A 899 33.33 2.89 0.32
CA ARG A 899 32.34 2.61 -0.73
C ARG A 899 32.90 2.06 -2.02
N ARG A 900 34.22 2.16 -2.23
CA ARG A 900 34.87 1.68 -3.45
C ARG A 900 34.74 0.17 -3.57
N VAL A 901 34.20 -0.25 -4.70
CA VAL A 901 34.11 -1.64 -5.09
C VAL A 901 35.30 -1.95 -6.00
N GLU A 902 36.03 -3.05 -5.75
CA GLU A 902 37.18 -3.44 -6.56
C GLU A 902 36.77 -3.68 -8.02
N GLU A 903 37.60 -3.27 -8.99
CA GLU A 903 37.37 -3.53 -10.41
C GLU A 903 37.19 -5.04 -10.66
N GLY A 904 36.00 -5.44 -11.11
CA GLY A 904 35.65 -6.85 -11.39
C GLY A 904 34.72 -7.50 -10.36
N ALA A 905 34.39 -6.84 -9.25
CA ALA A 905 33.29 -7.26 -8.38
C ALA A 905 31.95 -6.92 -9.05
N GLY A 906 31.44 -7.88 -9.83
CA GLY A 906 30.07 -7.93 -10.37
C GLY A 906 29.51 -6.61 -10.89
N ASP A 907 29.71 -6.34 -12.17
CA ASP A 907 28.90 -5.33 -12.87
C ASP A 907 27.42 -5.75 -12.77
N PRO A 908 26.48 -4.91 -12.26
CA PRO A 908 25.06 -5.25 -12.16
C PRO A 908 24.37 -5.26 -13.54
N ASP A 909 25.05 -5.71 -14.59
CA ASP A 909 24.60 -5.75 -15.98
C ASP A 909 23.58 -6.88 -16.21
N GLY A 910 22.46 -6.82 -15.49
CA GLY A 910 21.36 -7.76 -15.66
C GLY A 910 21.68 -9.17 -15.19
N VAL A 911 20.66 -9.86 -14.71
CA VAL A 911 20.82 -11.20 -14.16
C VAL A 911 20.85 -12.27 -15.27
N VAL A 912 20.36 -11.92 -16.47
CA VAL A 912 20.31 -12.82 -17.63
C VAL A 912 21.04 -12.19 -18.82
N SER A 913 22.11 -12.83 -19.29
CA SER A 913 22.84 -12.42 -20.49
C SER A 913 22.11 -12.89 -21.76
N GLY A 914 21.45 -11.99 -22.48
CA GLY A 914 20.68 -12.31 -23.69
C GLY A 914 20.39 -11.11 -24.56
N GLU A 915 19.91 -11.36 -25.79
CA GLU A 915 19.37 -10.30 -26.66
C GLU A 915 18.05 -9.80 -26.06
N VAL A 916 18.04 -8.56 -25.58
CA VAL A 916 16.84 -7.92 -25.02
C VAL A 916 15.79 -7.75 -26.12
N ARG A 917 14.56 -8.18 -25.84
CA ARG A 917 13.41 -8.04 -26.75
C ARG A 917 12.40 -7.05 -26.17
N PRO A 918 12.43 -5.78 -26.61
CA PRO A 918 11.54 -4.76 -26.06
C PRO A 918 10.09 -5.05 -26.43
N CYS A 919 9.16 -4.79 -25.50
CA CYS A 919 7.72 -4.86 -25.80
C CYS A 919 7.21 -3.60 -26.52
N TYR A 920 7.84 -2.46 -26.26
CA TYR A 920 7.46 -1.15 -26.77
C TYR A 920 8.70 -0.28 -27.00
N VAL A 921 8.59 0.69 -27.90
CA VAL A 921 9.62 1.72 -28.09
C VAL A 921 9.25 2.95 -27.26
N VAL A 922 10.20 3.45 -26.46
CA VAL A 922 10.01 4.68 -25.67
C VAL A 922 10.66 5.86 -26.41
N GLU A 923 9.85 6.63 -27.15
CA GLU A 923 10.31 7.78 -27.95
C GLU A 923 11.07 8.83 -27.10
N GLU A 924 12.06 9.49 -27.70
CA GLU A 924 12.74 10.64 -27.10
C GLU A 924 11.89 11.90 -27.30
N GLY A 925 11.62 12.65 -26.23
CA GLY A 925 11.22 14.06 -26.37
C GLY A 925 9.73 14.41 -26.36
N ALA A 926 8.83 13.62 -25.76
CA ALA A 926 7.48 14.12 -25.43
C ALA A 926 7.51 15.06 -24.20
N GLY A 927 8.41 16.05 -24.22
CA GLY A 927 8.29 17.23 -23.37
C GLY A 927 7.09 18.03 -23.86
N TYR A 928 6.18 18.36 -22.96
CA TYR A 928 5.04 19.22 -23.26
C TYR A 928 5.56 20.61 -23.62
N ASP A 929 5.61 20.92 -24.92
CA ASP A 929 5.49 22.30 -25.38
C ASP A 929 4.05 22.74 -25.09
N GLY A 930 3.94 23.76 -24.24
CA GLY A 930 2.67 24.27 -23.76
C GLY A 930 1.69 24.58 -24.87
N VAL A 931 0.57 23.87 -24.88
CA VAL A 931 -0.69 24.49 -25.27
C VAL A 931 -1.37 24.88 -23.96
N GLU A 932 -0.92 26.00 -23.40
CA GLU A 932 -1.83 26.85 -22.64
C GLU A 932 -3.10 26.98 -23.49
N ALA A 933 -4.23 26.59 -22.92
CA ALA A 933 -5.50 27.03 -23.44
C ALA A 933 -5.41 28.56 -23.49
N SER A 934 -5.36 29.12 -24.70
CA SER A 934 -5.67 30.53 -24.89
C SER A 934 -7.02 30.75 -24.24
N ASP A 935 -7.07 31.67 -23.26
CA ASP A 935 -8.30 32.22 -22.74
C ASP A 935 -9.11 32.82 -23.90
N GLU A 936 -10.02 32.01 -24.48
CA GLU A 936 -11.23 32.46 -25.16
C GLU A 936 -12.43 31.64 -24.70
#